data_AF-A0AAD6HPT5-F1
#
_entry.id   AF-A0AAD6HPT5-F1
#
_cell.length_a   1.000
_cell.length_b   1.000
_cell.length_c   1.000
_cell.angle_alpha   90.00
_cell.angle_beta   90.00
_cell.angle_gamma   90.00
#
_symmetry.space_group_name_H-M   'P 1'
#
loop_
_entity.id
_entity.type
_entity.pdbx_description
1 polymer ?
#
loop_
_entity_poly.entity_id
_entity_poly.type
_entity_poly.pdbx_seq_one_letter_code
_entity_poly.pdbx_strand_id
1 'polypeptide(L)'
;METIYVMDMLGFQAAILFASILVMGIAAPTLAWRSSKTKRHIVLKAIESGRSESCGFITKGLPFLFGVRLLRRVQAPLLKAEPELDLMPLHWDPSVAQISDSPVSWIRIGLLIKSHHISYKTGDSLIIKSSQALLPVNKVWFLIIGILGRFGNRNDRGRCSMNSGKNNNASEAVPIGDINSPESLLRHSRRWTDIRYANDSTYTMGRTSNPSKLHGLTGSLSFGMNWSHRSKCRYGVEFESHNTQEIGDLSGEKLSIDRLFWLAVGCIPVKDGRVFSLENVQFENLGDYDQVCRNPHQYYHPAQPYHDPGVSPEGELGFESDISDVPMMQSPPSVISILSRPEISPNLPPNTFIPNHQPTLIPSPASNTYAFCFGPTNQRNDALAGIGRVFKTDQNNPIVMALKEMQLSNDERANLERFAHAKYLPSDSMWVRLSRQHKAKSNEYRYSSSIRHEIKYASYLRRNDAQVLAQSLLHLPTCRMGYLFNGNRSSLCYAFLTSTASDTPRLLLYMIISFDQLRIPELTRPRLLNAMEEMFRQIHRFQYSRDFMDAIFELDAALEDAISLDEKVIDSIGVLTISSEEFRDIITFSAGKVSQCIDQKVQVDFNNPAVVVKTVLGAEQRFPMALGELFPAFTGKQGLTDVSFTELMLIALKASVQSAFLKTSLSSLPLFEQVMRMQDVVYIS
;
A
#
# COMPACT_ATOMS: atom_id res chain seq x y z
N MET A 1 60.89 -77.51 5.33
CA MET A 1 59.43 -77.23 5.16
C MET A 1 59.10 -75.73 5.25
N GLU A 2 59.90 -74.89 5.91
CA GLU A 2 59.60 -73.45 6.05
C GLU A 2 59.73 -72.62 4.76
N THR A 3 60.54 -73.04 3.77
CA THR A 3 60.74 -72.28 2.52
C THR A 3 59.60 -72.37 1.51
N ILE A 4 58.77 -73.41 1.58
CA ILE A 4 57.62 -73.59 0.66
C ILE A 4 56.47 -72.65 1.06
N TYR A 5 56.27 -72.42 2.37
CA TYR A 5 55.24 -71.51 2.88
C TYR A 5 55.48 -70.04 2.49
N VAL A 6 56.74 -69.62 2.37
CA VAL A 6 57.07 -68.23 2.01
C VAL A 6 56.75 -67.93 0.54
N MET A 7 56.93 -68.89 -0.37
CA MET A 7 56.62 -68.74 -1.80
C MET A 7 55.12 -68.67 -2.08
N ASP A 8 54.32 -69.52 -1.43
CA ASP A 8 52.86 -69.49 -1.58
C ASP A 8 52.25 -68.20 -1.01
N MET A 9 52.82 -67.69 0.09
CA MET A 9 52.39 -66.42 0.68
C MET A 9 52.70 -65.23 -0.24
N LEU A 10 53.87 -65.21 -0.89
CA LEU A 10 54.25 -64.18 -1.86
C LEU A 10 53.37 -64.20 -3.10
N GLY A 11 53.04 -65.39 -3.62
CA GLY A 11 52.14 -65.54 -4.77
C GLY A 11 50.73 -65.04 -4.50
N PHE A 12 50.18 -65.35 -3.31
CA PHE A 12 48.86 -64.88 -2.90
C PHE A 12 48.80 -63.35 -2.73
N GLN A 13 49.82 -62.75 -2.12
CA GLN A 13 49.90 -61.28 -1.99
C GLN A 13 50.00 -60.58 -3.34
N ALA A 14 50.78 -61.12 -4.28
CA ALA A 14 50.88 -60.58 -5.64
C ALA A 14 49.56 -60.68 -6.41
N ALA A 15 48.83 -61.80 -6.27
CA ALA A 15 47.52 -61.98 -6.88
C ALA A 15 46.48 -60.99 -6.33
N ILE A 16 46.47 -60.74 -5.01
CA ILE A 16 45.62 -59.72 -4.38
C ILE A 16 45.96 -58.32 -4.92
N LEU A 17 47.25 -58.01 -5.05
CA LEU A 17 47.68 -56.71 -5.57
C LEU A 17 47.19 -56.51 -7.01
N PHE A 18 47.40 -57.50 -7.89
CA PHE A 18 46.92 -57.43 -9.28
C PHE A 18 45.40 -57.34 -9.38
N ALA A 19 44.67 -58.12 -8.58
CA ALA A 19 43.21 -58.05 -8.52
C ALA A 19 42.74 -56.67 -8.06
N SER A 20 43.39 -56.08 -7.04
CA SER A 20 43.06 -54.74 -6.55
C SER A 20 43.31 -53.65 -7.60
N ILE A 21 44.42 -53.74 -8.33
CA ILE A 21 44.75 -52.83 -9.45
C ILE A 21 43.73 -52.98 -10.58
N LEU A 22 43.33 -54.20 -10.92
CA LEU A 22 42.38 -54.46 -12.00
C LEU A 22 40.97 -53.95 -11.66
N VAL A 23 40.53 -54.14 -10.40
CA VAL A 23 39.26 -53.60 -9.90
C VAL A 23 39.30 -52.07 -9.88
N MET A 24 40.37 -51.45 -9.35
CA MET A 24 40.52 -49.99 -9.34
C MET A 24 40.69 -49.40 -10.75
N GLY A 25 41.37 -50.10 -11.65
CA GLY A 25 41.71 -49.62 -12.99
C GLY A 25 40.59 -49.80 -14.01
N ILE A 26 39.75 -50.83 -13.89
CA ILE A 26 38.68 -51.13 -14.88
C ILE A 26 37.30 -50.93 -14.28
N ALA A 27 37.03 -51.48 -13.09
CA ALA A 27 35.70 -51.43 -12.50
C ALA A 27 35.33 -50.02 -12.02
N ALA A 28 36.27 -49.29 -11.40
CA ALA A 28 35.98 -47.93 -10.94
C ALA A 28 35.67 -46.94 -12.09
N PRO A 29 36.44 -46.90 -13.21
CA PRO A 29 36.10 -46.05 -14.35
C PRO A 29 34.79 -46.45 -15.05
N THR A 30 34.51 -47.75 -15.18
CA THR A 30 33.25 -48.19 -15.81
C THR A 30 32.02 -47.87 -14.96
N LEU A 31 32.11 -48.01 -13.63
CA LEU A 31 31.06 -47.57 -12.70
C LEU A 31 30.90 -46.05 -12.71
N ALA A 32 32.01 -45.30 -12.71
CA ALA A 32 31.99 -43.84 -12.83
C ALA A 32 31.32 -43.38 -14.13
N TRP A 33 31.63 -44.02 -15.25
CA TRP A 33 31.03 -43.74 -16.56
C TRP A 33 29.54 -44.11 -16.64
N ARG A 34 29.13 -45.24 -16.04
CA ARG A 34 27.70 -45.58 -15.93
C ARG A 34 26.96 -44.58 -15.04
N SER A 35 27.56 -44.18 -13.92
CA SER A 35 27.02 -43.15 -13.03
C SER A 35 26.88 -41.79 -13.72
N SER A 36 27.84 -41.42 -14.60
CA SER A 36 27.78 -40.18 -15.37
C SER A 36 26.66 -40.16 -16.42
N LYS A 37 26.13 -41.32 -16.81
CA LYS A 37 24.97 -41.44 -17.72
C LYS A 37 23.62 -41.40 -17.00
N THR A 38 23.60 -41.30 -15.68
CA THR A 38 22.33 -41.14 -14.96
C THR A 38 21.66 -39.82 -15.34
N LYS A 39 20.32 -39.82 -15.48
CA LYS A 39 19.54 -38.59 -15.75
C LYS A 39 19.89 -37.46 -14.79
N ARG A 40 20.17 -37.82 -13.53
CA ARG A 40 20.65 -36.90 -12.49
C ARG A 40 21.95 -36.21 -12.86
N HIS A 41 22.97 -36.95 -13.26
CA HIS A 41 24.25 -36.36 -13.63
C HIS A 41 24.11 -35.44 -14.85
N ILE A 42 23.32 -35.82 -15.85
CA ILE A 42 23.07 -35.01 -17.05
C ILE A 42 22.44 -33.67 -16.67
N VAL A 43 21.40 -33.69 -15.81
CA VAL A 43 20.73 -32.47 -15.36
C VAL A 43 21.66 -31.60 -14.52
N LEU A 44 22.41 -32.18 -13.57
CA LEU A 44 23.37 -31.41 -12.76
C LEU A 44 24.50 -30.81 -13.60
N LYS A 45 24.94 -31.51 -14.65
CA LYS A 45 25.93 -30.99 -15.60
C LYS A 45 25.36 -29.85 -16.44
N ALA A 46 24.10 -29.94 -16.86
CA ALA A 46 23.43 -28.86 -17.59
C ALA A 46 23.31 -27.58 -16.73
N ILE A 47 22.99 -27.73 -15.44
CA ILE A 47 22.92 -26.62 -14.48
C ILE A 47 24.30 -25.94 -14.32
N GLU A 48 25.37 -26.73 -14.20
CA GLU A 48 26.74 -26.22 -14.03
C GLU A 48 27.33 -25.61 -15.31
N SER A 49 26.88 -26.04 -16.49
CA SER A 49 27.35 -25.47 -17.76
C SER A 49 26.84 -24.04 -18.00
N GLY A 50 25.88 -23.56 -17.20
CA GLY A 50 25.55 -22.13 -17.14
C GLY A 50 26.75 -21.33 -16.65
N ARG A 51 26.99 -20.14 -17.22
CA ARG A 51 28.18 -19.31 -16.99
C ARG A 51 28.45 -18.94 -15.51
N SER A 52 27.47 -19.08 -14.63
CA SER A 52 27.64 -18.84 -13.19
C SER A 52 28.00 -20.13 -12.47
N GLU A 53 29.06 -20.10 -11.65
CA GLU A 53 29.26 -21.13 -10.63
C GLU A 53 27.93 -21.34 -9.89
N SER A 54 27.66 -22.57 -9.45
CA SER A 54 26.41 -23.02 -8.80
C SER A 54 26.05 -22.27 -7.50
N CYS A 55 26.73 -21.16 -7.19
CA CYS A 55 26.52 -20.27 -6.06
C CYS A 55 26.52 -20.99 -4.70
N GLY A 56 27.21 -22.13 -4.64
CA GLY A 56 27.25 -23.01 -3.47
C GLY A 56 26.14 -24.06 -3.39
N PHE A 57 25.11 -24.02 -4.23
CA PHE A 57 24.02 -25.03 -4.22
C PHE A 57 24.43 -26.40 -4.78
N ILE A 58 25.53 -26.46 -5.53
CA ILE A 58 26.08 -27.74 -6.03
C ILE A 58 27.58 -27.70 -5.78
N THR A 59 28.09 -28.63 -4.97
CA THR A 59 29.55 -28.72 -4.74
C THR A 59 30.26 -29.03 -6.06
N LYS A 60 31.45 -28.44 -6.28
CA LYS A 60 32.28 -28.71 -7.47
C LYS A 60 32.49 -30.21 -7.71
N GLY A 61 32.57 -31.01 -6.64
CA GLY A 61 32.86 -32.45 -6.72
C GLY A 61 34.33 -32.70 -7.06
N LEU A 62 34.74 -33.97 -7.03
CA LEU A 62 36.11 -34.34 -7.39
C LEU A 62 36.21 -34.53 -8.91
N PRO A 63 37.15 -33.86 -9.60
CA PRO A 63 37.36 -34.10 -11.02
C PRO A 63 37.81 -35.55 -11.23
N PHE A 64 37.18 -36.22 -12.19
CA PHE A 64 37.49 -37.57 -12.63
C PHE A 64 37.75 -37.57 -14.15
N LEU A 65 38.24 -38.69 -14.68
CA LEU A 65 38.57 -38.85 -16.10
C LEU A 65 37.39 -38.45 -17.01
N PHE A 66 37.71 -37.88 -18.18
CA PHE A 66 36.77 -37.47 -19.23
C PHE A 66 35.78 -36.35 -18.86
N GLY A 67 36.19 -35.44 -17.97
CA GLY A 67 35.37 -34.26 -17.61
C GLY A 67 34.13 -34.58 -16.77
N VAL A 68 34.07 -35.79 -16.20
CA VAL A 68 33.07 -36.17 -15.19
C VAL A 68 33.58 -35.68 -13.85
N ARG A 69 32.72 -35.06 -13.03
CA ARG A 69 33.04 -34.82 -11.62
C ARG A 69 32.19 -35.74 -10.73
N LEU A 70 32.85 -36.53 -9.90
CA LEU A 70 32.24 -37.47 -8.97
C LEU A 70 31.96 -36.80 -7.62
N LEU A 71 31.16 -37.48 -6.78
CA LEU A 71 30.85 -37.05 -5.41
C LEU A 71 30.25 -35.64 -5.30
N ARG A 72 29.54 -35.19 -6.34
CA ARG A 72 28.78 -33.94 -6.26
C ARG A 72 27.66 -34.10 -5.24
N ARG A 73 27.60 -33.17 -4.30
CA ARG A 73 26.48 -33.00 -3.36
C ARG A 73 25.65 -31.82 -3.82
N VAL A 74 24.34 -32.05 -3.89
CA VAL A 74 23.34 -31.00 -4.06
C VAL A 74 23.01 -30.46 -2.67
N GLN A 75 23.13 -29.15 -2.54
CA GLN A 75 22.78 -28.37 -1.35
C GLN A 75 21.64 -27.41 -1.71
N ALA A 76 20.60 -27.92 -2.32
CA ALA A 76 19.42 -27.14 -2.68
C ALA A 76 18.67 -26.69 -1.41
N PRO A 77 17.98 -25.54 -1.43
CA PRO A 77 17.23 -25.07 -0.28
C PRO A 77 16.08 -26.03 0.04
N LEU A 78 15.92 -26.42 1.30
CA LEU A 78 14.87 -27.33 1.76
C LEU A 78 13.58 -26.55 2.04
N LEU A 79 12.91 -26.11 0.96
CA LEU A 79 11.73 -25.26 1.04
C LEU A 79 10.40 -26.04 1.11
N LYS A 80 10.43 -27.37 1.25
CA LYS A 80 9.23 -28.21 1.30
C LYS A 80 8.45 -28.02 2.61
N ALA A 81 9.15 -27.73 3.71
CA ALA A 81 8.54 -27.43 5.00
C ALA A 81 8.15 -25.96 5.08
N GLU A 82 7.25 -25.63 6.01
CA GLU A 82 6.95 -24.25 6.35
C GLU A 82 8.22 -23.52 6.82
N PRO A 83 8.38 -22.23 6.49
CA PRO A 83 9.53 -21.44 6.92
C PRO A 83 9.54 -21.25 8.44
N GLU A 84 10.73 -21.32 9.02
CA GLU A 84 10.99 -20.83 10.37
C GLU A 84 11.58 -19.42 10.22
N LEU A 85 10.74 -18.38 10.23
CA LEU A 85 11.20 -17.00 10.08
C LEU A 85 11.73 -16.47 11.41
N ASP A 86 12.83 -15.71 11.34
CA ASP A 86 13.29 -14.88 12.44
C ASP A 86 12.82 -13.44 12.19
N LEU A 87 12.37 -12.75 13.23
CA LEU A 87 11.74 -11.41 13.16
C LEU A 87 12.75 -10.28 12.92
N MET A 88 13.91 -10.59 12.37
CA MET A 88 14.93 -9.58 12.14
C MET A 88 14.49 -8.60 11.04
N PRO A 89 14.87 -7.31 11.16
CA PRO A 89 14.72 -6.35 10.08
C PRO A 89 15.31 -6.92 8.79
N LEU A 90 14.60 -6.73 7.68
CA LEU A 90 15.05 -7.26 6.39
C LEU A 90 16.28 -6.48 5.93
N HIS A 91 17.39 -7.19 5.75
CA HIS A 91 18.60 -6.62 5.15
C HIS A 91 18.72 -7.12 3.72
N TRP A 92 18.99 -6.23 2.77
CA TRP A 92 19.25 -6.60 1.38
C TRP A 92 20.75 -6.62 1.11
N ASP A 93 21.27 -7.79 0.76
CA ASP A 93 22.65 -7.96 0.30
C ASP A 93 22.71 -7.99 -1.24
N PRO A 94 23.09 -6.88 -1.89
CA PRO A 94 23.19 -6.82 -3.35
C PRO A 94 24.29 -7.73 -3.88
N SER A 95 25.31 -8.05 -3.07
CA SER A 95 26.44 -8.88 -3.52
C SER A 95 25.99 -10.31 -3.82
N VAL A 96 25.02 -10.83 -3.07
CA VAL A 96 24.43 -12.16 -3.28
C VAL A 96 23.51 -12.19 -4.50
N ALA A 97 22.78 -11.10 -4.74
CA ALA A 97 21.83 -10.99 -5.86
C ALA A 97 22.54 -10.92 -7.23
N GLN A 98 23.74 -10.33 -7.30
CA GLN A 98 24.50 -10.18 -8.54
C GLN A 98 25.02 -11.50 -9.15
N ILE A 99 25.10 -12.58 -8.36
CA ILE A 99 25.95 -13.73 -8.70
C ILE A 99 25.33 -14.62 -9.80
N SER A 100 24.04 -14.48 -10.13
CA SER A 100 23.35 -15.51 -10.89
C SER A 100 22.62 -15.06 -12.16
N ASP A 101 23.29 -15.25 -13.28
CA ASP A 101 22.68 -15.47 -14.60
C ASP A 101 22.17 -16.91 -14.76
N SER A 102 22.11 -17.71 -13.68
CA SER A 102 21.67 -19.10 -13.74
C SER A 102 20.30 -19.19 -14.41
N PRO A 103 20.09 -20.07 -15.41
CA PRO A 103 18.80 -20.23 -16.07
C PRO A 103 17.76 -20.98 -15.20
N VAL A 104 18.15 -21.43 -14.00
CA VAL A 104 17.37 -22.34 -13.15
C VAL A 104 16.62 -21.55 -12.07
N SER A 105 15.30 -21.66 -12.04
CA SER A 105 14.43 -20.79 -11.21
C SER A 105 14.65 -21.03 -9.72
N TRP A 106 14.82 -22.28 -9.30
CA TRP A 106 15.01 -22.59 -7.88
C TRP A 106 16.35 -22.09 -7.33
N ILE A 107 17.40 -21.98 -8.16
CA ILE A 107 18.68 -21.37 -7.76
C ILE A 107 18.48 -19.88 -7.51
N ARG A 108 17.79 -19.19 -8.43
CA ARG A 108 17.47 -17.77 -8.30
C ARG A 108 16.64 -17.48 -7.04
N ILE A 109 15.67 -18.33 -6.73
CA ILE A 109 14.89 -18.21 -5.49
C ILE A 109 15.76 -18.45 -4.26
N GLY A 110 16.61 -19.46 -4.26
CA GLY A 110 17.54 -19.70 -3.15
C GLY A 110 18.47 -18.52 -2.90
N LEU A 111 18.92 -17.83 -3.96
CA LEU A 111 19.72 -16.61 -3.86
C LEU A 111 18.91 -15.42 -3.38
N LEU A 112 17.68 -15.25 -3.85
CA LEU A 112 16.80 -14.19 -3.39
C LEU A 112 16.50 -14.31 -1.89
N ILE A 113 16.21 -15.52 -1.41
CA ILE A 113 15.98 -15.75 0.03
C ILE A 113 17.27 -15.44 0.81
N LYS A 114 18.43 -15.87 0.28
CA LYS A 114 19.74 -15.64 0.90
C LYS A 114 20.13 -14.16 0.91
N SER A 115 19.78 -13.38 -0.13
CA SER A 115 20.06 -11.94 -0.19
C SER A 115 19.23 -11.14 0.79
N HIS A 116 18.10 -11.67 1.26
CA HIS A 116 17.32 -11.12 2.37
C HIS A 116 17.76 -11.62 3.76
N HIS A 117 18.87 -12.37 3.84
CA HIS A 117 19.37 -13.03 5.06
C HIS A 117 18.35 -13.95 5.75
N ILE A 118 17.35 -14.45 5.01
CA ILE A 118 16.40 -15.40 5.56
C ILE A 118 17.05 -16.78 5.58
N SER A 119 17.11 -17.38 6.78
CA SER A 119 17.77 -18.67 6.97
C SER A 119 16.92 -19.80 6.39
N TYR A 120 17.59 -20.79 5.80
CA TYR A 120 16.97 -22.03 5.35
C TYR A 120 17.95 -23.19 5.44
N LYS A 121 17.43 -24.39 5.65
CA LYS A 121 18.23 -25.63 5.63
C LYS A 121 18.54 -26.00 4.19
N THR A 122 19.71 -26.57 3.93
CA THR A 122 20.11 -27.06 2.59
C THR A 122 20.20 -28.58 2.56
N GLY A 123 19.97 -29.19 1.40
CA GLY A 123 20.05 -30.63 1.21
C GLY A 123 19.71 -31.09 -0.20
N ASP A 124 19.58 -32.41 -0.37
CA ASP A 124 19.25 -33.03 -1.66
C ASP A 124 17.75 -33.31 -1.78
N SER A 125 16.96 -32.26 -1.99
CA SER A 125 15.50 -32.34 -2.17
C SER A 125 15.04 -32.35 -3.63
N LEU A 126 15.99 -32.29 -4.59
CA LEU A 126 15.67 -32.14 -6.00
C LEU A 126 15.05 -33.41 -6.57
N ILE A 127 13.89 -33.24 -7.19
CA ILE A 127 13.18 -34.30 -7.91
C ILE A 127 13.48 -34.16 -9.39
N ILE A 128 14.15 -35.15 -9.96
CA ILE A 128 14.52 -35.14 -11.37
C ILE A 128 13.45 -35.85 -12.18
N LYS A 129 12.72 -35.09 -13.00
CA LYS A 129 11.68 -35.59 -13.91
C LYS A 129 11.86 -34.97 -15.28
N SER A 130 11.74 -35.78 -16.34
CA SER A 130 11.78 -35.30 -17.73
C SER A 130 12.98 -34.39 -18.07
N SER A 131 14.16 -34.72 -17.53
CA SER A 131 15.38 -33.92 -17.73
C SER A 131 15.36 -32.51 -17.10
N GLN A 132 14.47 -32.26 -16.15
CA GLN A 132 14.44 -31.05 -15.32
C GLN A 132 14.68 -31.39 -13.86
N ALA A 133 15.29 -30.48 -13.11
CA ALA A 133 15.46 -30.57 -11.67
C ALA A 133 14.38 -29.72 -10.99
N LEU A 134 13.38 -30.39 -10.41
CA LEU A 134 12.27 -29.73 -9.76
C LEU A 134 12.54 -29.62 -8.25
N LEU A 135 12.40 -28.41 -7.70
CA LEU A 135 12.45 -28.18 -6.27
C LEU A 135 11.02 -28.15 -5.69
N PRO A 136 10.67 -29.02 -4.72
CA PRO A 136 9.41 -28.90 -3.98
C PRO A 136 9.48 -27.72 -3.00
N VAL A 137 8.51 -26.80 -3.11
CA VAL A 137 8.44 -25.56 -2.34
C VAL A 137 7.05 -25.42 -1.72
N ASN A 138 6.98 -25.17 -0.42
CA ASN A 138 5.74 -24.89 0.28
C ASN A 138 5.14 -23.57 -0.22
N LYS A 139 3.81 -23.49 -0.41
CA LYS A 139 3.14 -22.28 -0.91
C LYS A 139 3.43 -21.02 -0.07
N VAL A 140 3.70 -21.16 1.23
CA VAL A 140 4.02 -20.04 2.12
C VAL A 140 5.35 -19.37 1.75
N TRP A 141 6.33 -20.11 1.21
CA TRP A 141 7.55 -19.51 0.67
C TRP A 141 7.26 -18.59 -0.51
N PHE A 142 6.29 -18.92 -1.37
CA PHE A 142 5.89 -18.02 -2.46
C PHE A 142 5.20 -16.76 -1.93
N LEU A 143 4.43 -16.86 -0.84
CA LEU A 143 3.88 -15.68 -0.18
C LEU A 143 5.01 -14.78 0.34
N ILE A 144 6.01 -15.34 1.01
CA ILE A 144 7.18 -14.62 1.51
C ILE A 144 7.95 -13.94 0.38
N ILE A 145 8.31 -14.70 -0.65
CA ILE A 145 8.99 -14.16 -1.85
C ILE A 145 8.14 -13.07 -2.51
N GLY A 146 6.84 -13.31 -2.59
CA GLY A 146 5.83 -12.38 -3.09
C GLY A 146 5.82 -11.06 -2.32
N ILE A 147 5.87 -11.12 -1.00
CA ILE A 147 5.90 -9.95 -0.12
C ILE A 147 7.23 -9.22 -0.22
N LEU A 148 8.36 -9.94 -0.16
CA LEU A 148 9.70 -9.36 -0.22
C LEU A 148 9.96 -8.65 -1.55
N GLY A 149 9.67 -9.33 -2.66
CA GLY A 149 9.78 -8.76 -4.00
C GLY A 149 8.60 -7.86 -4.38
N ARG A 150 7.60 -7.72 -3.51
CA ARG A 150 6.38 -6.91 -3.70
C ARG A 150 5.70 -7.14 -5.05
N PHE A 151 5.44 -8.42 -5.31
CA PHE A 151 4.78 -8.91 -6.50
C PHE A 151 3.30 -8.53 -6.48
N GLY A 152 2.85 -7.88 -7.55
CA GLY A 152 1.48 -7.45 -7.70
C GLY A 152 1.14 -7.15 -9.15
N ASN A 153 -0.02 -6.55 -9.37
CA ASN A 153 -0.34 -6.00 -10.68
C ASN A 153 0.36 -4.66 -10.84
N ARG A 154 1.41 -4.62 -11.65
CA ARG A 154 2.27 -3.45 -11.83
C ARG A 154 2.38 -3.05 -13.30
N ASN A 155 2.11 -1.78 -13.59
CA ASN A 155 2.25 -1.23 -14.94
C ASN A 155 3.73 -1.12 -15.37
N ASP A 156 4.63 -0.90 -14.41
CA ASP A 156 6.08 -0.77 -14.62
C ASP A 156 6.80 -2.12 -14.77
N ARG A 157 6.07 -3.24 -14.66
CA ARG A 157 6.61 -4.61 -14.64
C ARG A 157 7.70 -4.82 -13.57
N GLY A 158 7.77 -3.95 -12.57
CA GLY A 158 8.74 -4.01 -11.47
C GLY A 158 10.17 -3.59 -11.81
N ARG A 159 10.42 -2.93 -12.97
CA ARG A 159 11.78 -2.55 -13.39
C ARG A 159 12.04 -1.06 -13.18
N CYS A 160 13.24 -0.71 -12.70
CA CYS A 160 13.77 0.66 -12.82
C CYS A 160 13.88 1.05 -14.30
N SER A 161 13.29 2.18 -14.68
CA SER A 161 13.46 2.72 -16.03
C SER A 161 14.89 3.24 -16.20
N MET A 162 15.77 2.42 -16.76
CA MET A 162 17.16 2.82 -17.02
C MET A 162 17.30 3.91 -18.10
N ASN A 163 16.25 4.16 -18.89
CA ASN A 163 16.35 4.91 -20.15
C ASN A 163 15.42 6.13 -20.22
N SER A 164 15.14 6.81 -19.10
CA SER A 164 14.59 8.19 -19.18
C SER A 164 15.67 9.24 -19.52
N GLY A 165 16.84 8.79 -19.99
CA GLY A 165 17.77 9.64 -20.72
C GLY A 165 17.19 10.06 -22.07
N LYS A 166 16.60 11.26 -22.11
CA LYS A 166 16.63 12.16 -23.29
C LYS A 166 15.83 11.83 -24.56
N ASN A 167 14.79 11.01 -24.54
CA ASN A 167 13.76 11.08 -25.59
C ASN A 167 12.49 11.76 -25.07
N ASN A 168 12.64 13.05 -24.73
CA ASN A 168 11.53 13.98 -24.57
C ASN A 168 10.88 14.26 -25.92
N ASN A 169 10.15 13.28 -26.46
CA ASN A 169 8.90 13.60 -27.15
C ASN A 169 7.78 13.41 -26.12
N ALA A 170 7.90 14.17 -25.03
CA ALA A 170 6.74 14.51 -24.24
C ALA A 170 5.80 15.24 -25.21
N SER A 171 4.66 14.63 -25.53
CA SER A 171 3.51 15.37 -26.02
C SER A 171 3.38 16.61 -25.14
N GLU A 172 3.55 17.79 -25.75
CA GLU A 172 3.48 19.13 -25.16
C GLU A 172 2.96 19.13 -23.73
N ALA A 173 3.88 19.10 -22.76
CA ALA A 173 3.61 19.73 -21.49
C ALA A 173 3.44 21.21 -21.82
N VAL A 174 2.18 21.66 -21.85
CA VAL A 174 1.79 23.06 -22.05
C VAL A 174 2.70 23.94 -21.19
N PRO A 175 3.31 25.01 -21.74
CA PRO A 175 4.13 25.91 -20.97
C PRO A 175 3.32 26.40 -19.78
N ILE A 176 3.89 26.25 -18.60
CA ILE A 176 3.39 26.81 -17.36
C ILE A 176 3.46 28.34 -17.49
N GLY A 177 2.45 28.92 -18.14
CA GLY A 177 2.23 30.35 -18.24
C GLY A 177 1.38 30.81 -17.05
N ASP A 178 1.91 31.78 -16.30
CA ASP A 178 1.29 32.51 -15.19
C ASP A 178 0.76 31.68 -13.99
N ILE A 179 1.69 31.25 -13.13
CA ILE A 179 1.41 30.70 -11.77
C ILE A 179 1.06 31.79 -10.74
N ASN A 180 1.15 33.08 -11.07
CA ASN A 180 0.92 34.16 -10.10
C ASN A 180 -0.54 34.37 -9.69
N SER A 181 -1.47 33.51 -10.14
CA SER A 181 -2.87 33.51 -9.70
C SER A 181 -3.18 32.26 -8.85
N PRO A 182 -3.38 32.40 -7.52
CA PRO A 182 -3.89 31.32 -6.66
C PRO A 182 -5.21 30.69 -7.17
N GLU A 183 -5.95 31.38 -8.04
CA GLU A 183 -7.18 30.86 -8.65
C GLU A 183 -6.95 29.81 -9.74
N SER A 184 -5.81 29.81 -10.46
CA SER A 184 -5.56 28.84 -11.54
C SER A 184 -5.32 27.42 -11.01
N LEU A 185 -4.68 27.33 -9.84
CA LEU A 185 -4.47 26.10 -9.07
C LEU A 185 -5.75 25.65 -8.34
N LEU A 186 -6.59 26.58 -7.89
CA LEU A 186 -7.92 26.27 -7.33
C LEU A 186 -8.90 25.79 -8.42
N ARG A 187 -8.81 26.29 -9.66
CA ARG A 187 -9.58 25.76 -10.80
C ARG A 187 -9.13 24.36 -11.20
N HIS A 188 -7.84 24.05 -11.07
CA HIS A 188 -7.36 22.68 -11.22
C HIS A 188 -7.85 21.81 -10.07
N SER A 189 -7.74 22.25 -8.82
CA SER A 189 -8.26 21.61 -7.60
C SER A 189 -9.75 21.23 -7.69
N ARG A 190 -10.59 22.10 -8.28
CA ARG A 190 -12.03 21.83 -8.48
C ARG A 190 -12.33 20.84 -9.61
N ARG A 191 -11.39 20.57 -10.53
CA ARG A 191 -11.54 19.55 -11.60
C ARG A 191 -11.23 18.13 -11.11
N TRP A 192 -10.65 17.97 -9.91
CA TRP A 192 -10.31 16.66 -9.34
C TRP A 192 -11.51 15.89 -8.77
N THR A 193 -12.67 16.53 -8.58
CA THR A 193 -13.87 15.79 -8.20
C THR A 193 -14.39 14.87 -9.30
N ASP A 194 -13.96 15.07 -10.56
CA ASP A 194 -14.38 14.26 -11.71
C ASP A 194 -13.45 13.09 -12.06
N ILE A 195 -12.28 12.96 -11.41
CA ILE A 195 -11.38 11.78 -11.56
C ILE A 195 -11.75 10.68 -10.56
N ARG A 196 -13.03 10.61 -10.16
CA ARG A 196 -13.58 9.51 -9.33
C ARG A 196 -14.14 8.33 -10.14
N TYR A 197 -14.02 8.33 -11.47
CA TYR A 197 -14.70 7.34 -12.32
C TYR A 197 -13.82 6.44 -13.20
N ALA A 198 -12.51 6.30 -12.91
CA ALA A 198 -11.68 5.32 -13.62
C ALA A 198 -11.52 3.95 -12.90
N ASN A 199 -11.91 3.81 -11.64
CA ASN A 199 -11.54 2.64 -10.82
C ASN A 199 -12.71 1.96 -10.09
N ASP A 200 -13.93 2.04 -10.62
CA ASP A 200 -15.07 1.36 -10.02
C ASP A 200 -15.91 0.63 -11.08
N SER A 201 -15.31 -0.42 -11.64
CA SER A 201 -16.05 -1.56 -12.14
C SER A 201 -15.89 -2.69 -11.12
N THR A 202 -16.99 -2.98 -10.42
CA THR A 202 -17.30 -4.27 -9.83
C THR A 202 -16.59 -5.41 -10.53
N TYR A 203 -15.84 -6.19 -9.74
CA TYR A 203 -15.49 -7.57 -10.03
C TYR A 203 -16.79 -8.37 -10.23
N THR A 204 -17.42 -8.25 -11.39
CA THR A 204 -17.83 -9.47 -12.05
C THR A 204 -16.53 -10.24 -12.27
N MET A 205 -16.48 -11.52 -11.88
CA MET A 205 -15.52 -12.45 -12.45
C MET A 205 -15.81 -12.57 -13.96
N GLY A 206 -15.65 -11.48 -14.72
CA GLY A 206 -15.25 -11.60 -16.11
C GLY A 206 -14.03 -12.49 -16.07
N ARG A 207 -14.03 -13.50 -16.94
CA ARG A 207 -12.84 -14.30 -17.29
C ARG A 207 -11.72 -13.35 -17.71
N THR A 208 -11.10 -12.67 -16.76
CA THR A 208 -9.80 -12.07 -16.95
C THR A 208 -8.90 -13.29 -17.07
N SER A 209 -8.27 -13.39 -18.23
CA SER A 209 -7.15 -14.30 -18.45
C SER A 209 -6.32 -14.31 -17.18
N ASN A 210 -6.33 -15.44 -16.44
CA ASN A 210 -5.53 -15.59 -15.22
C ASN A 210 -4.16 -14.98 -15.51
N PRO A 211 -3.71 -13.95 -14.76
CA PRO A 211 -2.39 -13.40 -15.00
C PRO A 211 -1.41 -14.53 -14.75
N SER A 212 -0.95 -15.13 -15.84
CA SER A 212 0.04 -16.20 -15.82
C SER A 212 1.38 -15.68 -15.32
N LYS A 213 1.52 -14.38 -15.08
CA LYS A 213 2.73 -13.73 -14.63
C LYS A 213 2.41 -12.62 -13.62
N LEU A 214 3.07 -12.65 -12.47
CA LEU A 214 3.13 -11.56 -11.51
C LEU A 214 4.49 -10.88 -11.62
N HIS A 215 4.50 -9.56 -11.52
CA HIS A 215 5.71 -8.75 -11.58
C HIS A 215 6.01 -8.15 -10.22
N GLY A 216 7.25 -8.27 -9.78
CA GLY A 216 7.79 -7.69 -8.55
C GLY A 216 9.10 -6.93 -8.82
N LEU A 217 9.60 -6.25 -7.80
CA LEU A 217 10.85 -5.50 -7.85
C LEU A 217 12.06 -6.39 -8.15
N THR A 218 12.07 -7.59 -7.57
CA THR A 218 13.19 -8.55 -7.68
C THR A 218 13.07 -9.48 -8.88
N GLY A 219 11.94 -9.48 -9.59
CA GLY A 219 11.75 -10.37 -10.72
C GLY A 219 10.30 -10.55 -11.12
N SER A 220 10.03 -11.64 -11.84
CA SER A 220 8.69 -12.04 -12.26
C SER A 220 8.44 -13.52 -11.93
N LEU A 221 7.24 -13.81 -11.41
CA LEU A 221 6.77 -15.16 -11.14
C LEU A 221 5.77 -15.55 -12.23
N SER A 222 6.08 -16.60 -12.98
CA SER A 222 5.17 -17.15 -13.98
C SER A 222 4.51 -18.42 -13.46
N PHE A 223 3.17 -18.43 -13.48
CA PHE A 223 2.31 -19.54 -13.08
C PHE A 223 1.81 -20.25 -14.33
N GLY A 224 2.37 -21.42 -14.63
CA GLY A 224 2.02 -22.22 -15.80
C GLY A 224 1.06 -23.37 -15.48
N MET A 225 -0.04 -23.47 -16.22
CA MET A 225 -0.88 -24.69 -16.34
C MET A 225 -0.46 -25.60 -17.50
N ASN A 226 0.55 -25.23 -18.29
CA ASN A 226 0.92 -25.95 -19.51
C ASN A 226 1.76 -27.18 -19.20
N TRP A 227 1.10 -28.31 -19.00
CA TRP A 227 1.69 -29.62 -19.25
C TRP A 227 1.00 -30.22 -20.47
N SER A 228 1.78 -30.43 -21.53
CA SER A 228 1.33 -31.22 -22.68
C SER A 228 0.77 -32.57 -22.19
N HIS A 229 -0.31 -33.04 -22.85
CA HIS A 229 -1.21 -34.15 -22.50
C HIS A 229 -0.59 -35.48 -22.00
N ARG A 230 0.72 -35.64 -21.97
CA ARG A 230 1.42 -36.90 -21.62
C ARG A 230 2.13 -36.91 -20.27
N SER A 231 2.14 -35.82 -19.50
CA SER A 231 2.82 -35.79 -18.21
C SER A 231 1.89 -35.26 -17.11
N LYS A 232 2.00 -35.78 -15.88
CA LYS A 232 1.00 -35.64 -14.79
C LYS A 232 1.28 -34.58 -13.70
N CYS A 233 2.24 -33.66 -13.83
CA CYS A 233 2.43 -32.60 -12.82
C CYS A 233 1.62 -31.37 -13.22
N ARG A 234 0.69 -30.98 -12.35
CA ARG A 234 -0.38 -30.04 -12.71
C ARG A 234 -0.04 -28.56 -12.52
N TYR A 235 1.09 -28.21 -11.88
CA TYR A 235 1.47 -26.82 -11.61
C TYR A 235 2.99 -26.67 -11.49
N GLY A 236 3.58 -25.83 -12.35
CA GLY A 236 4.98 -25.40 -12.25
C GLY A 236 5.05 -23.88 -12.11
N VAL A 237 5.95 -23.40 -11.24
CA VAL A 237 6.25 -21.97 -11.10
C VAL A 237 7.65 -21.71 -11.62
N GLU A 238 7.77 -20.68 -12.45
CA GLU A 238 9.05 -20.19 -12.96
C GLU A 238 9.35 -18.83 -12.37
N PHE A 239 10.62 -18.60 -12.02
CA PHE A 239 11.08 -17.33 -11.47
C PHE A 239 12.17 -16.72 -12.37
N GLU A 240 11.87 -15.54 -12.86
CA GLU A 240 12.77 -14.72 -13.67
C GLU A 240 13.28 -13.57 -12.81
N SER A 241 14.54 -13.65 -12.36
CA SER A 241 15.15 -12.57 -11.57
C SER A 241 15.38 -11.35 -12.46
N HIS A 242 15.14 -10.17 -11.91
CA HIS A 242 15.67 -8.92 -12.47
C HIS A 242 17.18 -8.84 -12.21
N ASN A 243 17.90 -8.10 -13.04
CA ASN A 243 19.30 -7.78 -12.78
C ASN A 243 19.41 -6.62 -11.75
N THR A 244 20.59 -6.36 -11.20
CA THR A 244 20.74 -5.33 -10.16
C THR A 244 20.40 -3.91 -10.61
N GLN A 245 20.61 -3.63 -11.88
CA GLN A 245 20.24 -2.38 -12.50
C GLN A 245 18.71 -2.18 -12.53
N GLU A 246 17.97 -3.24 -12.87
CA GLU A 246 16.50 -3.26 -12.84
C GLU A 246 15.94 -3.25 -11.41
N ILE A 247 16.63 -3.90 -10.47
CA ILE A 247 16.26 -3.95 -9.05
C ILE A 247 16.47 -2.59 -8.37
N GLY A 248 17.54 -1.86 -8.70
CA GLY A 248 17.89 -0.60 -8.04
C GLY A 248 18.37 -0.79 -6.60
N ASP A 249 18.33 0.30 -5.82
CA ASP A 249 18.72 0.28 -4.41
C ASP A 249 17.55 -0.19 -3.53
N LEU A 250 17.72 -1.34 -2.87
CA LEU A 250 16.77 -1.87 -1.88
C LEU A 250 17.30 -1.74 -0.44
N SER A 251 18.39 -0.99 -0.23
CA SER A 251 18.91 -0.74 1.11
C SER A 251 17.96 0.13 1.93
N GLY A 252 18.07 0.04 3.26
CA GLY A 252 17.27 0.86 4.18
C GLY A 252 15.85 0.35 4.43
N GLU A 253 15.54 -0.91 4.13
CA GLU A 253 14.29 -1.53 4.56
C GLU A 253 14.23 -1.59 6.10
N LYS A 254 13.38 -0.76 6.69
CA LYS A 254 13.17 -0.70 8.14
C LYS A 254 12.08 -1.68 8.61
N LEU A 255 11.26 -2.20 7.69
CA LEU A 255 10.17 -3.10 8.05
C LEU A 255 10.65 -4.55 8.15
N SER A 256 10.21 -5.20 9.22
CA SER A 256 10.28 -6.64 9.37
C SER A 256 9.24 -7.34 8.48
N ILE A 257 9.46 -8.62 8.21
CA ILE A 257 8.61 -9.39 7.31
C ILE A 257 7.18 -9.57 7.84
N ASP A 258 6.99 -9.62 9.15
CA ASP A 258 5.69 -9.73 9.79
C ASP A 258 4.86 -8.45 9.61
N ARG A 259 5.48 -7.27 9.71
CA ARG A 259 4.81 -6.00 9.43
C ARG A 259 4.42 -5.89 7.96
N LEU A 260 5.30 -6.30 7.04
CA LEU A 260 4.99 -6.37 5.62
C LEU A 260 3.83 -7.34 5.34
N PHE A 261 3.77 -8.46 6.04
CA PHE A 261 2.64 -9.39 5.96
C PHE A 261 1.34 -8.74 6.42
N TRP A 262 1.32 -8.05 7.57
CA TRP A 262 0.12 -7.38 8.07
C TRP A 262 -0.40 -6.32 7.09
N LEU A 263 0.48 -5.50 6.54
CA LEU A 263 0.13 -4.57 5.48
C LEU A 263 -0.44 -5.31 4.26
N ALA A 264 0.24 -6.39 3.84
CA ALA A 264 -0.16 -7.17 2.70
C ALA A 264 -1.52 -7.86 2.87
N VAL A 265 -2.02 -8.09 4.10
CA VAL A 265 -3.40 -8.59 4.37
C VAL A 265 -4.43 -7.48 4.64
N GLY A 266 -4.06 -6.21 4.47
CA GLY A 266 -4.97 -5.08 4.66
C GLY A 266 -5.09 -4.60 6.10
N CYS A 267 -4.05 -4.82 6.90
CA CYS A 267 -4.00 -4.42 8.30
C CYS A 267 -2.82 -3.49 8.59
N ILE A 268 -2.95 -2.62 9.59
CA ILE A 268 -1.85 -1.74 10.05
C ILE A 268 -1.40 -2.20 11.45
N PRO A 269 -0.12 -2.59 11.62
CA PRO A 269 0.42 -2.96 12.91
C PRO A 269 0.69 -1.75 13.80
N VAL A 270 0.59 -1.94 15.11
CA VAL A 270 0.83 -0.93 16.15
C VAL A 270 2.00 -1.36 17.03
N LYS A 271 2.70 -0.39 17.65
CA LYS A 271 3.86 -0.64 18.53
C LYS A 271 3.55 -1.59 19.70
N ASP A 272 2.30 -1.67 20.15
CA ASP A 272 1.88 -2.51 21.28
C ASP A 272 1.50 -3.95 20.89
N GLY A 273 1.69 -4.33 19.62
CA GLY A 273 1.38 -5.68 19.10
C GLY A 273 -0.06 -5.89 18.66
N ARG A 274 -0.93 -4.87 18.81
CA ARG A 274 -2.24 -4.86 18.15
C ARG A 274 -2.07 -4.63 16.65
N VAL A 275 -3.06 -5.11 15.90
CA VAL A 275 -3.11 -4.91 14.44
C VAL A 275 -4.52 -4.49 14.04
N PHE A 276 -4.66 -3.31 13.41
CA PHE A 276 -5.96 -2.82 12.97
C PHE A 276 -6.28 -3.30 11.56
N SER A 277 -7.37 -4.03 11.40
CA SER A 277 -7.92 -4.34 10.08
C SER A 277 -8.55 -3.09 9.47
N LEU A 278 -8.18 -2.79 8.22
CA LEU A 278 -8.81 -1.71 7.48
C LEU A 278 -10.00 -2.18 6.65
N GLU A 279 -10.42 -3.44 6.73
CA GLU A 279 -11.61 -3.88 6.00
C GLU A 279 -12.89 -3.30 6.61
N ASN A 280 -13.92 -3.14 5.78
CA ASN A 280 -15.23 -2.74 6.26
C ASN A 280 -15.86 -3.85 7.10
N VAL A 281 -16.72 -3.46 8.03
CA VAL A 281 -17.66 -4.40 8.66
C VAL A 281 -18.44 -5.07 7.53
N GLN A 282 -18.43 -6.40 7.47
CA GLN A 282 -19.44 -7.11 6.71
C GLN A 282 -20.75 -6.81 7.42
N PHE A 283 -21.56 -5.93 6.86
CA PHE A 283 -22.89 -5.66 7.37
C PHE A 283 -23.73 -6.93 7.15
N GLU A 284 -23.61 -7.90 8.06
CA GLU A 284 -24.33 -9.19 8.00
C GLU A 284 -25.86 -8.95 7.89
N ASN A 285 -26.35 -7.81 8.39
CA ASN A 285 -27.75 -7.41 8.34
C ASN A 285 -28.18 -6.63 7.09
N LEU A 286 -27.28 -6.25 6.18
CA LEU A 286 -27.71 -5.62 4.90
C LEU A 286 -28.33 -6.64 3.94
N GLY A 287 -28.13 -7.94 4.17
CA GLY A 287 -28.83 -9.01 3.45
C GLY A 287 -30.36 -8.97 3.67
N ASP A 288 -30.82 -8.46 4.80
CA ASP A 288 -32.25 -8.29 5.10
C ASP A 288 -32.83 -7.04 4.42
N TYR A 289 -32.02 -5.97 4.28
CA TYR A 289 -32.42 -4.81 3.48
C TYR A 289 -32.50 -5.14 1.98
N ASP A 290 -31.60 -5.98 1.49
CA ASP A 290 -31.68 -6.55 0.14
C ASP A 290 -32.95 -7.43 -0.02
N GLN A 291 -33.41 -8.13 1.03
CA GLN A 291 -34.71 -8.84 1.00
C GLN A 291 -35.91 -7.90 0.98
N VAL A 292 -35.88 -6.82 1.77
CA VAL A 292 -36.94 -5.78 1.77
C VAL A 292 -37.01 -5.07 0.42
N CYS A 293 -35.86 -4.79 -0.22
CA CYS A 293 -35.80 -4.25 -1.58
C CYS A 293 -36.12 -5.28 -2.67
N ARG A 294 -35.99 -6.58 -2.42
CA ARG A 294 -36.40 -7.66 -3.34
C ARG A 294 -37.92 -7.90 -3.35
N ASN A 295 -38.64 -7.55 -2.29
CA ASN A 295 -40.09 -7.74 -2.17
C ASN A 295 -40.86 -6.48 -1.71
N PRO A 296 -40.77 -5.34 -2.42
CA PRO A 296 -41.52 -4.12 -2.06
C PRO A 296 -43.04 -4.33 -2.12
N HIS A 297 -43.52 -5.34 -2.85
CA HIS A 297 -44.95 -5.66 -2.97
C HIS A 297 -45.57 -6.33 -1.75
N GLN A 298 -44.77 -6.81 -0.79
CA GLN A 298 -45.29 -7.50 0.39
C GLN A 298 -45.79 -6.55 1.49
N TYR A 299 -45.52 -5.24 1.37
CA TYR A 299 -45.88 -4.22 2.36
C TYR A 299 -46.80 -3.10 1.82
N TYR A 300 -47.26 -3.19 0.57
CA TYR A 300 -48.33 -2.30 0.08
C TYR A 300 -49.70 -2.89 0.43
N HIS A 301 -50.31 -2.39 1.51
CA HIS A 301 -51.77 -2.40 1.59
C HIS A 301 -52.31 -1.44 0.52
N PRO A 302 -53.14 -1.87 -0.43
CA PRO A 302 -53.77 -0.96 -1.37
C PRO A 302 -54.71 -0.03 -0.61
N ALA A 303 -54.36 1.26 -0.53
CA ALA A 303 -55.35 2.29 -0.24
C ALA A 303 -56.39 2.29 -1.37
N GLN A 304 -57.66 2.26 -0.99
CA GLN A 304 -58.78 2.24 -1.94
C GLN A 304 -58.73 3.47 -2.87
N PRO A 305 -59.06 3.30 -4.17
CA PRO A 305 -59.11 4.43 -5.09
C PRO A 305 -60.32 5.31 -4.76
N TYR A 306 -60.04 6.58 -4.46
CA TYR A 306 -61.05 7.63 -4.44
C TYR A 306 -61.29 8.06 -5.90
N HIS A 307 -62.51 7.84 -6.39
CA HIS A 307 -62.99 8.42 -7.63
C HIS A 307 -63.26 9.92 -7.42
N ASP A 308 -62.74 10.76 -8.30
CA ASP A 308 -63.30 12.10 -8.52
C ASP A 308 -63.37 12.38 -10.03
N PRO A 309 -64.52 12.77 -10.60
CA PRO A 309 -64.69 12.94 -12.03
C PRO A 309 -64.52 14.41 -12.45
N GLY A 310 -63.85 14.60 -13.59
CA GLY A 310 -64.10 15.71 -14.50
C GLY A 310 -63.26 16.96 -14.28
N VAL A 311 -62.57 17.36 -15.35
CA VAL A 311 -62.69 18.67 -16.03
C VAL A 311 -61.51 18.76 -17.01
N SER A 312 -61.80 18.70 -18.32
CA SER A 312 -60.94 19.26 -19.37
C SER A 312 -61.00 20.79 -19.30
N PRO A 313 -59.97 21.51 -19.79
CA PRO A 313 -60.10 21.97 -21.17
C PRO A 313 -58.82 22.01 -21.99
N GLU A 314 -59.09 22.08 -23.29
CA GLU A 314 -58.25 22.35 -24.46
C GLU A 314 -57.46 23.66 -24.36
N GLY A 315 -56.41 23.75 -25.17
CA GLY A 315 -55.67 25.00 -25.40
C GLY A 315 -54.44 24.78 -26.27
N GLU A 316 -54.67 24.63 -27.59
CA GLU A 316 -53.68 24.82 -28.63
C GLU A 316 -53.06 26.21 -28.53
N LEU A 317 -51.76 26.34 -28.84
CA LEU A 317 -51.17 27.46 -29.56
C LEU A 317 -49.72 27.11 -29.93
N GLY A 318 -49.47 27.00 -31.23
CA GLY A 318 -48.14 26.84 -31.80
C GLY A 318 -47.36 28.15 -31.78
N PHE A 319 -46.03 28.05 -31.84
CA PHE A 319 -45.20 29.13 -32.35
C PHE A 319 -43.98 28.57 -33.07
N GLU A 320 -43.71 29.23 -34.18
CA GLU A 320 -42.79 28.90 -35.26
C GLU A 320 -41.32 29.00 -34.87
N SER A 321 -40.54 28.23 -35.62
CA SER A 321 -39.10 28.30 -35.78
C SER A 321 -38.65 29.64 -36.37
N ASP A 322 -37.58 30.21 -35.82
CA ASP A 322 -36.66 31.04 -36.60
C ASP A 322 -35.21 30.80 -36.18
N ILE A 323 -34.44 30.32 -37.15
CA ILE A 323 -32.99 30.11 -37.13
C ILE A 323 -32.41 31.21 -38.03
N SER A 324 -31.53 32.04 -37.49
CA SER A 324 -30.66 32.88 -38.32
C SER A 324 -29.27 33.03 -37.68
N ASP A 325 -28.29 32.43 -38.36
CA ASP A 325 -27.01 33.00 -38.79
C ASP A 325 -26.24 33.94 -37.86
N VAL A 326 -25.06 33.49 -37.40
CA VAL A 326 -23.95 34.35 -37.00
C VAL A 326 -22.65 33.85 -37.67
N PRO A 327 -21.91 34.71 -38.39
CA PRO A 327 -20.71 34.30 -39.12
C PRO A 327 -19.46 34.31 -38.25
N MET A 328 -18.55 33.38 -38.56
CA MET A 328 -17.15 33.40 -38.18
C MET A 328 -16.43 34.58 -38.84
N MET A 329 -15.64 35.36 -38.08
CA MET A 329 -14.25 35.67 -38.46
C MET A 329 -13.49 36.52 -37.43
N GLN A 330 -12.19 36.21 -37.35
CA GLN A 330 -11.03 37.08 -37.14
C GLN A 330 -10.29 37.09 -35.78
N SER A 331 -8.98 37.04 -36.00
CA SER A 331 -7.79 36.87 -35.17
C SER A 331 -7.53 37.97 -34.13
N PRO A 332 -6.70 37.70 -33.10
CA PRO A 332 -6.40 38.67 -32.06
C PRO A 332 -5.24 39.60 -32.46
N PRO A 333 -5.25 40.89 -32.02
CA PRO A 333 -4.07 41.71 -32.00
C PRO A 333 -3.35 41.66 -30.64
N SER A 334 -2.12 42.11 -30.71
CA SER A 334 -1.02 42.02 -29.76
C SER A 334 -1.17 42.85 -28.48
N VAL A 335 -0.50 42.33 -27.46
CA VAL A 335 0.04 42.93 -26.25
C VAL A 335 0.44 44.41 -26.38
N ILE A 336 -0.05 45.27 -25.48
CA ILE A 336 0.70 46.22 -24.62
C ILE A 336 -0.32 47.06 -23.80
N SER A 337 0.05 47.32 -22.54
CA SER A 337 -0.51 48.27 -21.56
C SER A 337 -1.91 48.01 -21.00
N ILE A 338 -1.98 47.70 -19.69
CA ILE A 338 -2.74 48.41 -18.63
C ILE A 338 -2.35 47.76 -17.29
N LEU A 339 -1.45 48.41 -16.55
CA LEU A 339 -1.28 48.24 -15.11
C LEU A 339 -1.87 49.49 -14.47
N SER A 340 -3.15 49.43 -14.13
CA SER A 340 -3.81 50.44 -13.32
C SER A 340 -4.51 49.73 -12.16
N ARG A 341 -3.92 49.84 -10.96
CA ARG A 341 -4.54 49.46 -9.69
C ARG A 341 -5.77 50.35 -9.45
N PRO A 342 -6.91 49.80 -9.03
CA PRO A 342 -7.88 50.58 -8.28
C PRO A 342 -7.51 50.49 -6.79
N GLU A 343 -7.19 51.65 -6.21
CA GLU A 343 -7.26 51.87 -4.77
C GLU A 343 -8.70 51.69 -4.30
N ILE A 344 -8.92 50.78 -3.35
CA ILE A 344 -10.20 50.65 -2.65
C ILE A 344 -10.03 51.30 -1.27
N SER A 345 -10.82 52.35 -1.05
CA SER A 345 -10.89 53.14 0.17
C SER A 345 -11.46 52.32 1.35
N PRO A 346 -10.98 52.52 2.59
CA PRO A 346 -11.42 51.78 3.76
C PRO A 346 -12.55 52.55 4.45
N ASN A 347 -13.75 51.98 4.55
CA ASN A 347 -14.73 52.30 5.60
C ASN A 347 -15.97 51.41 5.47
N LEU A 348 -16.03 50.33 6.26
CA LEU A 348 -17.26 49.68 6.67
C LEU A 348 -17.04 49.05 8.07
N PRO A 349 -17.95 49.26 9.04
CA PRO A 349 -17.79 48.82 10.42
C PRO A 349 -18.02 47.29 10.58
N PRO A 350 -17.51 46.69 11.68
CA PRO A 350 -17.45 45.25 11.85
C PRO A 350 -18.82 44.68 12.24
N ASN A 351 -19.44 43.92 11.33
CA ASN A 351 -20.54 43.03 11.69
C ASN A 351 -19.98 41.76 12.32
N THR A 352 -20.21 41.64 13.63
CA THR A 352 -20.01 40.46 14.46
C THR A 352 -20.80 39.28 13.89
N PHE A 353 -20.12 38.33 13.25
CA PHE A 353 -20.71 37.04 12.93
C PHE A 353 -20.70 36.15 14.18
N ILE A 354 -21.84 36.07 14.85
CA ILE A 354 -22.19 34.96 15.75
C ILE A 354 -23.10 34.04 14.93
N PRO A 355 -22.73 32.79 14.59
CA PRO A 355 -23.67 31.88 13.98
C PRO A 355 -24.54 31.25 15.08
N ASN A 356 -25.61 31.96 15.45
CA ASN A 356 -26.73 31.39 16.20
C ASN A 356 -28.01 31.55 15.37
N HIS A 357 -28.04 30.87 14.22
CA HIS A 357 -29.29 30.53 13.54
C HIS A 357 -29.22 29.07 13.12
N GLN A 358 -29.85 28.20 13.91
CA GLN A 358 -30.25 26.88 13.45
C GLN A 358 -31.37 27.08 12.42
N PRO A 359 -31.19 26.73 11.14
CA PRO A 359 -32.34 26.57 10.27
C PRO A 359 -33.13 25.35 10.76
N THR A 360 -34.42 25.55 11.03
CA THR A 360 -35.38 24.48 11.32
C THR A 360 -35.57 23.65 10.05
N LEU A 361 -34.64 22.72 9.81
CA LEU A 361 -34.72 21.74 8.73
C LEU A 361 -35.74 20.68 9.11
N ILE A 362 -36.81 20.58 8.31
CA ILE A 362 -37.77 19.48 8.36
C ILE A 362 -36.97 18.18 8.17
N PRO A 363 -37.05 17.19 9.09
CA PRO A 363 -36.28 15.96 8.98
C PRO A 363 -36.64 15.22 7.69
N SER A 364 -35.66 15.12 6.79
CA SER A 364 -35.69 14.25 5.62
C SER A 364 -35.75 12.78 6.07
N PRO A 365 -36.39 11.86 5.33
CA PRO A 365 -36.53 10.47 5.74
C PRO A 365 -35.19 9.83 6.13
N ALA A 366 -35.17 9.26 7.34
CA ALA A 366 -34.13 8.46 8.01
C ALA A 366 -32.77 8.40 7.28
N SER A 367 -31.91 9.39 7.50
CA SER A 367 -30.49 9.26 7.16
C SER A 367 -29.86 8.26 8.13
N ASN A 368 -29.69 7.02 7.68
CA ASN A 368 -29.06 5.98 8.47
C ASN A 368 -27.63 6.41 8.84
N THR A 369 -27.42 6.62 10.14
CA THR A 369 -26.18 7.06 10.75
C THR A 369 -25.54 5.89 11.48
N TYR A 370 -24.30 5.58 11.14
CA TYR A 370 -23.54 4.47 11.74
C TYR A 370 -22.37 5.00 12.54
N ALA A 371 -22.18 4.43 13.73
CA ALA A 371 -21.04 4.69 14.58
C ALA A 371 -20.28 3.40 14.83
N PHE A 372 -18.96 3.51 14.88
CA PHE A 372 -18.07 2.38 14.99
C PHE A 372 -17.03 2.58 16.10
N CYS A 373 -16.52 1.46 16.60
CA CYS A 373 -15.30 1.36 17.40
C CYS A 373 -14.43 0.20 16.89
N PHE A 374 -13.19 0.11 17.36
CA PHE A 374 -12.37 -1.08 17.16
C PHE A 374 -12.57 -2.08 18.30
N GLY A 375 -12.72 -3.36 17.96
CA GLY A 375 -12.74 -4.44 18.93
C GLY A 375 -12.08 -5.71 18.41
N PRO A 376 -11.65 -6.62 19.31
CA PRO A 376 -11.01 -7.87 18.91
C PRO A 376 -11.97 -8.74 18.12
N THR A 377 -11.49 -9.41 17.06
CA THR A 377 -12.29 -10.32 16.24
C THR A 377 -11.71 -11.74 16.19
N ASN A 378 -12.48 -12.71 16.68
CA ASN A 378 -12.03 -14.11 16.69
C ASN A 378 -12.04 -14.71 15.27
N GLN A 379 -13.04 -14.39 14.44
CA GLN A 379 -13.17 -14.97 13.10
C GLN A 379 -11.96 -14.69 12.20
N ARG A 380 -11.47 -13.44 12.21
CA ARG A 380 -10.30 -13.06 11.42
C ARG A 380 -9.01 -13.53 12.08
N ASN A 381 -8.95 -13.53 13.42
CA ASN A 381 -7.83 -14.15 14.13
C ASN A 381 -7.69 -15.60 13.72
N ASP A 382 -8.77 -16.38 13.66
CA ASP A 382 -8.72 -17.80 13.29
C ASP A 382 -8.30 -18.01 11.82
N ALA A 383 -8.85 -17.20 10.91
CA ALA A 383 -8.52 -17.27 9.48
C ALA A 383 -7.06 -16.87 9.21
N LEU A 384 -6.56 -15.83 9.88
CA LEU A 384 -5.21 -15.33 9.70
C LEU A 384 -4.18 -16.04 10.59
N ALA A 385 -4.57 -16.63 11.72
CA ALA A 385 -3.65 -17.35 12.62
C ALA A 385 -2.99 -18.54 11.92
N GLY A 386 -3.67 -19.16 10.95
CA GLY A 386 -3.06 -20.20 10.12
C GLY A 386 -1.76 -19.73 9.45
N ILE A 387 -1.81 -18.58 8.78
CA ILE A 387 -0.72 -18.04 7.98
C ILE A 387 0.21 -17.13 8.81
N GLY A 388 -0.38 -16.30 9.67
CA GLY A 388 0.31 -15.37 10.57
C GLY A 388 1.23 -16.07 11.57
N ARG A 389 0.93 -17.32 11.96
CA ARG A 389 1.83 -18.13 12.80
C ARG A 389 3.23 -18.27 12.20
N VAL A 390 3.35 -18.37 10.88
CA VAL A 390 4.64 -18.50 10.19
C VAL A 390 5.47 -17.24 10.33
N PHE A 391 4.82 -16.09 10.41
CA PHE A 391 5.48 -14.78 10.55
C PHE A 391 5.88 -14.47 12.00
N LYS A 392 5.69 -15.40 12.95
CA LYS A 392 6.10 -15.31 14.37
C LYS A 392 5.92 -13.93 15.00
N THR A 393 4.88 -13.19 14.66
CA THR A 393 4.65 -11.80 15.10
C THR A 393 5.03 -11.63 16.58
N ASP A 394 5.83 -10.61 16.91
CA ASP A 394 6.61 -10.40 18.17
C ASP A 394 5.87 -10.64 19.52
N GLN A 395 4.58 -10.93 19.52
CA GLN A 395 3.78 -11.26 20.70
C GLN A 395 2.92 -12.50 20.44
N ASN A 396 2.74 -13.34 21.48
CA ASN A 396 1.86 -14.51 21.49
C ASN A 396 0.47 -14.21 20.88
N ASN A 397 0.31 -14.42 19.57
CA ASN A 397 -0.84 -14.06 18.74
C ASN A 397 -1.21 -12.56 18.78
N PRO A 398 -0.99 -11.81 17.69
CA PRO A 398 -1.35 -10.41 17.63
C PRO A 398 -2.88 -10.30 17.68
N ILE A 399 -3.36 -9.33 18.46
CA ILE A 399 -4.80 -9.10 18.60
C ILE A 399 -5.25 -8.30 17.39
N VAL A 400 -5.95 -8.95 16.46
CA VAL A 400 -6.53 -8.25 15.31
C VAL A 400 -7.79 -7.50 15.77
N MET A 401 -7.72 -6.18 15.63
CA MET A 401 -8.78 -5.24 15.94
C MET A 401 -9.54 -4.94 14.66
N ALA A 402 -10.83 -5.27 14.62
CA ALA A 402 -11.71 -4.97 13.50
C ALA A 402 -12.75 -3.93 13.87
N LEU A 403 -13.24 -3.22 12.86
CA LEU A 403 -14.31 -2.26 13.02
C LEU A 403 -15.57 -3.01 13.50
N LYS A 404 -16.22 -2.48 14.54
CA LYS A 404 -17.47 -3.01 15.11
C LYS A 404 -18.47 -1.89 15.19
N GLU A 405 -19.69 -2.15 14.72
CA GLU A 405 -20.79 -1.21 14.84
C GLU A 405 -21.18 -1.06 16.31
N MET A 406 -21.38 0.18 16.75
CA MET A 406 -21.81 0.52 18.09
C MET A 406 -23.32 0.78 18.12
N GLN A 407 -23.98 0.28 19.16
CA GLN A 407 -25.34 0.70 19.46
C GLN A 407 -25.32 2.12 20.03
N LEU A 408 -25.91 3.05 19.29
CA LEU A 408 -26.04 4.46 19.69
C LEU A 408 -27.30 4.65 20.53
N SER A 409 -27.21 5.48 21.57
CA SER A 409 -28.41 6.04 22.20
C SER A 409 -29.18 6.92 21.21
N ASN A 410 -30.48 7.12 21.46
CA ASN A 410 -31.31 7.99 20.61
C ASN A 410 -30.76 9.42 20.54
N ASP A 411 -30.21 9.93 21.65
CA ASP A 411 -29.63 11.28 21.72
C ASP A 411 -28.32 11.38 20.92
N GLU A 412 -27.43 10.39 21.04
CA GLU A 412 -26.20 10.35 20.24
C GLU A 412 -26.52 10.24 18.75
N ARG A 413 -27.50 9.40 18.38
CA ARG A 413 -27.95 9.27 16.99
C ARG A 413 -28.50 10.60 16.47
N ALA A 414 -29.41 11.24 17.21
CA ALA A 414 -29.97 12.53 16.82
C ALA A 414 -28.87 13.61 16.68
N ASN A 415 -27.87 13.61 17.56
CA ASN A 415 -26.72 14.53 17.46
C ASN A 415 -25.88 14.25 16.21
N LEU A 416 -25.55 12.99 15.92
CA LEU A 416 -24.77 12.61 14.74
C LEU A 416 -25.53 12.86 13.42
N GLU A 417 -26.85 12.70 13.42
CA GLU A 417 -27.71 13.04 12.28
C GLU A 417 -27.69 14.55 12.01
N ARG A 418 -27.77 15.39 13.05
CA ARG A 418 -27.58 16.85 12.90
C ARG A 418 -26.22 17.18 12.29
N PHE A 419 -25.18 16.45 12.69
CA PHE A 419 -23.84 16.65 12.14
C PHE A 419 -23.62 16.04 10.76
N ALA A 420 -24.50 15.17 10.25
CA ALA A 420 -24.33 14.55 8.93
C ALA A 420 -24.27 15.58 7.79
N HIS A 421 -24.94 16.72 7.98
CA HIS A 421 -24.96 17.83 7.01
C HIS A 421 -23.93 18.93 7.32
N ALA A 422 -23.34 18.93 8.51
CA ALA A 422 -22.36 19.95 8.91
C ALA A 422 -21.03 19.74 8.16
N LYS A 423 -20.36 20.84 7.80
CA LYS A 423 -19.03 20.76 7.17
C LYS A 423 -18.03 20.06 8.10
N TYR A 424 -18.03 20.45 9.37
CA TYR A 424 -17.18 19.89 10.41
C TYR A 424 -18.01 19.34 11.55
N LEU A 425 -17.44 18.38 12.28
CA LEU A 425 -17.94 18.00 13.59
C LEU A 425 -17.42 19.02 14.62
N PRO A 426 -18.17 19.30 15.70
CA PRO A 426 -17.63 20.06 16.82
C PRO A 426 -16.31 19.44 17.28
N SER A 427 -15.30 20.27 17.55
CA SER A 427 -13.97 19.76 17.88
C SER A 427 -13.98 18.91 19.16
N ASP A 428 -14.90 19.21 20.10
CA ASP A 428 -15.15 18.47 21.33
C ASP A 428 -15.98 17.18 21.16
N SER A 429 -16.51 16.90 19.96
CA SER A 429 -17.25 15.66 19.65
C SER A 429 -16.40 14.39 19.79
N MET A 430 -16.87 13.43 20.59
CA MET A 430 -16.24 12.12 20.77
C MET A 430 -16.15 11.26 19.49
N TRP A 431 -16.68 11.75 18.38
CA TRP A 431 -16.76 11.08 17.10
C TRP A 431 -15.89 11.76 16.06
N VAL A 432 -15.27 10.96 15.19
CA VAL A 432 -14.53 11.38 14.01
C VAL A 432 -15.26 10.85 12.78
N ARG A 433 -15.43 11.68 11.76
CA ARG A 433 -16.14 11.29 10.54
C ARG A 433 -15.24 10.42 9.65
N LEU A 434 -15.70 9.23 9.31
CA LEU A 434 -15.03 8.34 8.35
C LEU A 434 -15.41 8.65 6.90
N SER A 435 -16.69 8.93 6.66
CA SER A 435 -17.22 9.29 5.35
C SER A 435 -18.34 10.30 5.49
N ARG A 436 -18.35 11.32 4.60
CA ARG A 436 -19.41 12.34 4.57
C ARG A 436 -20.73 11.77 4.06
N GLN A 437 -20.70 11.09 2.90
CA GLN A 437 -21.86 10.45 2.29
C GLN A 437 -21.35 9.36 1.35
N HIS A 438 -21.49 8.09 1.72
CA HIS A 438 -21.23 7.02 0.78
C HIS A 438 -22.41 6.92 -0.17
N LYS A 439 -22.19 7.20 -1.47
CA LYS A 439 -23.17 6.83 -2.49
C LYS A 439 -23.06 5.32 -2.68
N ALA A 440 -23.92 4.56 -2.01
CA ALA A 440 -24.10 3.16 -2.38
C ALA A 440 -24.72 3.14 -3.78
N LYS A 441 -23.90 2.96 -4.83
CA LYS A 441 -24.42 2.58 -6.13
C LYS A 441 -24.93 1.15 -5.98
N SER A 442 -26.22 0.98 -5.71
CA SER A 442 -26.86 -0.34 -5.86
C SER A 442 -26.75 -0.71 -7.34
N ASN A 443 -25.75 -1.51 -7.69
CA ASN A 443 -25.50 -1.92 -9.08
C ASN A 443 -26.55 -2.90 -9.62
N GLU A 444 -27.59 -3.23 -8.85
CA GLU A 444 -28.44 -4.39 -9.13
C GLU A 444 -29.79 -4.09 -9.82
N TYR A 445 -30.18 -2.83 -10.05
CA TYR A 445 -31.39 -2.54 -10.83
C TYR A 445 -31.13 -1.62 -12.02
N ARG A 446 -30.68 -2.21 -13.12
CA ARG A 446 -30.61 -1.55 -14.45
C ARG A 446 -31.98 -1.42 -15.14
N TYR A 447 -33.08 -1.84 -14.52
CA TYR A 447 -34.37 -2.00 -15.21
C TYR A 447 -35.51 -1.05 -14.79
N SER A 448 -35.29 -0.06 -13.92
CA SER A 448 -36.30 0.98 -13.68
C SER A 448 -35.68 2.36 -13.61
N SER A 449 -35.98 3.18 -14.61
CA SER A 449 -35.39 4.50 -14.86
C SER A 449 -35.99 5.62 -14.01
N SER A 450 -36.95 5.37 -13.12
CA SER A 450 -37.75 6.47 -12.56
C SER A 450 -37.45 6.88 -11.11
N ILE A 451 -36.84 6.09 -10.22
CA ILE A 451 -36.59 6.56 -8.84
C ILE A 451 -35.31 5.98 -8.22
N ARG A 452 -34.17 6.66 -8.41
CA ARG A 452 -32.95 6.38 -7.63
C ARG A 452 -33.04 7.11 -6.29
N HIS A 453 -33.56 6.45 -5.26
CA HIS A 453 -33.40 6.92 -3.89
C HIS A 453 -31.91 6.77 -3.51
N GLU A 454 -31.14 7.87 -3.59
CA GLU A 454 -29.77 7.90 -3.07
C GLU A 454 -29.84 7.82 -1.54
N ILE A 455 -29.71 6.61 -0.97
CA ILE A 455 -29.55 6.48 0.48
C ILE A 455 -28.14 6.93 0.83
N LYS A 456 -28.07 8.05 1.57
CA LYS A 456 -26.83 8.65 2.04
C LYS A 456 -26.60 8.23 3.48
N TYR A 457 -25.54 7.46 3.70
CA TYR A 457 -25.10 7.05 5.02
C TYR A 457 -23.93 7.91 5.49
N ALA A 458 -24.00 8.40 6.73
CA ALA A 458 -22.88 9.03 7.43
C ALA A 458 -22.27 8.02 8.40
N SER A 459 -20.94 7.91 8.37
CA SER A 459 -20.20 6.93 9.18
C SER A 459 -19.21 7.63 10.09
N TYR A 460 -19.20 7.23 11.36
CA TYR A 460 -18.40 7.83 12.42
C TYR A 460 -17.58 6.78 13.16
N LEU A 461 -16.37 7.12 13.58
CA LEU A 461 -15.49 6.31 14.42
C LEU A 461 -15.28 7.02 15.75
N ARG A 462 -15.25 6.28 16.86
CA ARG A 462 -14.87 6.84 18.16
C ARG A 462 -13.51 7.54 18.05
N ARG A 463 -13.39 8.75 18.59
CA ARG A 463 -12.18 9.58 18.45
C ARG A 463 -10.91 8.86 18.89
N ASN A 464 -10.95 8.21 20.04
CA ASN A 464 -9.81 7.46 20.58
C ASN A 464 -9.28 6.44 19.56
N ASP A 465 -10.18 5.63 19.01
CA ASP A 465 -9.88 4.61 18.01
C ASP A 465 -9.35 5.22 16.71
N ALA A 466 -9.95 6.31 16.24
CA ALA A 466 -9.52 7.04 15.04
C ALA A 466 -8.11 7.63 15.21
N GLN A 467 -7.81 8.16 16.40
CA GLN A 467 -6.53 8.76 16.71
C GLN A 467 -5.41 7.73 16.87
N VAL A 468 -5.67 6.60 17.53
CA VAL A 468 -4.73 5.47 17.60
C VAL A 468 -4.48 4.89 16.20
N LEU A 469 -5.52 4.74 15.39
CA LEU A 469 -5.38 4.29 13.99
C LEU A 469 -4.51 5.28 13.18
N ALA A 470 -4.74 6.59 13.33
CA ALA A 470 -3.91 7.60 12.68
C ALA A 470 -2.44 7.55 13.14
N GLN A 471 -2.19 7.37 14.45
CA GLN A 471 -0.84 7.23 14.99
C GLN A 471 -0.13 5.99 14.41
N SER A 472 -0.85 4.88 14.27
CA SER A 472 -0.29 3.65 13.68
C SER A 472 0.20 3.85 12.25
N LEU A 473 -0.46 4.72 11.46
CA LEU A 473 0.02 5.10 10.13
C LEU A 473 1.27 5.99 10.21
N LEU A 474 1.31 6.96 11.13
CA LEU A 474 2.48 7.85 11.29
C LEU A 474 3.74 7.10 11.74
N HIS A 475 3.56 6.02 12.51
CA HIS A 475 4.67 5.18 12.98
C HIS A 475 5.08 4.11 11.97
N LEU A 476 4.44 4.05 10.79
CA LEU A 476 4.77 3.10 9.76
C LEU A 476 6.01 3.59 8.97
N PRO A 477 7.16 2.91 9.07
CA PRO A 477 8.38 3.37 8.41
C PRO A 477 8.25 3.34 6.88
N THR A 478 8.50 4.47 6.23
CA THR A 478 8.54 4.56 4.77
C THR A 478 9.67 3.71 4.18
N CYS A 479 9.45 3.22 2.97
CA CYS A 479 10.45 2.46 2.22
C CYS A 479 10.39 2.77 0.72
N ARG A 480 11.53 2.81 0.04
CA ARG A 480 11.59 3.05 -1.42
C ARG A 480 10.82 2.01 -2.23
N MET A 481 10.68 0.81 -1.68
CA MET A 481 9.99 -0.30 -2.32
C MET A 481 8.45 -0.17 -2.30
N GLY A 482 7.91 0.67 -1.42
CA GLY A 482 6.48 0.80 -1.16
C GLY A 482 5.89 -0.33 -0.32
N TYR A 483 4.57 -0.34 -0.14
CA TYR A 483 3.88 -1.44 0.54
C TYR A 483 3.08 -2.28 -0.45
N LEU A 484 3.01 -3.58 -0.19
CA LEU A 484 1.89 -4.39 -0.62
C LEU A 484 0.74 -4.17 0.37
N PHE A 485 -0.47 -3.91 -0.13
CA PHE A 485 -1.64 -3.67 0.68
C PHE A 485 -2.88 -4.37 0.11
N ASN A 486 -3.47 -5.30 0.85
CA ASN A 486 -4.70 -6.00 0.45
C ASN A 486 -5.88 -5.41 1.21
N GLY A 487 -6.17 -4.15 0.94
CA GLY A 487 -7.36 -3.50 1.45
C GLY A 487 -8.36 -3.28 0.33
N ASN A 488 -9.64 -3.43 0.67
CA ASN A 488 -10.66 -2.75 -0.10
C ASN A 488 -10.34 -1.23 -0.02
N ARG A 489 -9.86 -0.63 -1.11
CA ARG A 489 -9.53 0.81 -1.13
C ARG A 489 -10.75 1.71 -0.94
N SER A 490 -11.95 1.15 -1.04
CA SER A 490 -13.21 1.81 -0.69
C SER A 490 -13.59 1.62 0.78
N SER A 491 -12.74 0.99 1.59
CA SER A 491 -13.04 0.84 3.01
C SER A 491 -13.01 2.18 3.74
N LEU A 492 -13.87 2.30 4.75
CA LEU A 492 -14.02 3.52 5.53
C LEU A 492 -12.71 3.90 6.23
N CYS A 493 -12.02 2.92 6.83
CA CYS A 493 -10.75 3.15 7.52
C CYS A 493 -9.61 3.50 6.55
N TYR A 494 -9.53 2.85 5.38
CA TYR A 494 -8.53 3.20 4.36
C TYR A 494 -8.78 4.61 3.79
N ALA A 495 -10.04 4.94 3.47
CA ALA A 495 -10.41 6.27 3.00
C ALA A 495 -10.12 7.35 4.04
N PHE A 496 -10.41 7.08 5.32
CA PHE A 496 -10.05 7.95 6.44
C PHE A 496 -8.55 8.22 6.51
N LEU A 497 -7.74 7.16 6.54
CA LEU A 497 -6.28 7.25 6.64
C LEU A 497 -5.61 7.90 5.43
N THR A 498 -6.19 7.76 4.25
CA THR A 498 -5.65 8.34 3.00
C THR A 498 -6.28 9.68 2.63
N SER A 499 -7.17 10.21 3.46
CA SER A 499 -7.91 11.44 3.18
C SER A 499 -7.00 12.66 3.04
N THR A 500 -5.95 12.76 3.86
CA THR A 500 -5.02 13.90 3.87
C THR A 500 -4.01 13.89 2.72
N ALA A 501 -3.93 12.78 1.99
CA ALA A 501 -3.06 12.67 0.82
C ALA A 501 -3.45 13.70 -0.25
N SER A 502 -4.72 14.09 -0.35
CA SER A 502 -5.15 15.12 -1.32
C SER A 502 -4.59 16.50 -1.00
N ASP A 503 -4.15 16.75 0.23
CA ASP A 503 -3.65 18.05 0.66
C ASP A 503 -2.15 18.20 0.37
N THR A 504 -1.43 17.09 0.17
CA THR A 504 0.03 17.07 -0.09
C THR A 504 0.47 18.02 -1.20
N PRO A 505 -0.13 18.05 -2.42
CA PRO A 505 0.32 18.94 -3.49
C PRO A 505 0.17 20.41 -3.10
N ARG A 506 -0.89 20.74 -2.36
CA ARG A 506 -1.20 22.11 -1.97
C ARG A 506 -0.27 22.59 -0.85
N LEU A 507 -0.01 21.74 0.14
CA LEU A 507 0.96 22.03 1.19
C LEU A 507 2.37 22.19 0.61
N LEU A 508 2.81 21.27 -0.26
CA LEU A 508 4.09 21.37 -0.96
C LEU A 508 4.23 22.69 -1.69
N LEU A 509 3.23 23.06 -2.51
CA LEU A 509 3.25 24.31 -3.26
C LEU A 509 3.41 25.53 -2.34
N TYR A 510 2.59 25.65 -1.30
CA TYR A 510 2.64 26.81 -0.41
C TYR A 510 3.97 26.90 0.34
N MET A 511 4.49 25.77 0.78
CA MET A 511 5.77 25.71 1.48
C MET A 511 6.95 25.99 0.55
N ILE A 512 6.92 25.55 -0.72
CA ILE A 512 7.96 25.89 -1.71
C ILE A 512 7.94 27.40 -2.02
N ILE A 513 6.76 27.97 -2.27
CA ILE A 513 6.62 29.41 -2.56
C ILE A 513 7.09 30.28 -1.38
N SER A 514 6.78 29.84 -0.15
CA SER A 514 7.09 30.60 1.06
C SER A 514 8.35 30.11 1.76
N PHE A 515 9.17 29.29 1.09
CA PHE A 515 10.26 28.55 1.72
C PHE A 515 11.24 29.48 2.42
N ASP A 516 11.49 30.66 1.84
CA ASP A 516 12.40 31.64 2.42
C ASP A 516 11.93 32.28 3.74
N GLN A 517 10.62 32.27 3.97
CA GLN A 517 10.01 32.79 5.19
C GLN A 517 9.95 31.73 6.29
N LEU A 518 10.05 30.45 5.94
CA LEU A 518 10.01 29.35 6.89
C LEU A 518 11.33 29.33 7.68
N ARG A 519 11.23 29.21 9.00
CA ARG A 519 12.38 29.21 9.92
C ARG A 519 13.04 27.81 9.97
N ILE A 520 13.46 27.31 8.81
CA ILE A 520 14.07 25.98 8.65
C ILE A 520 15.57 26.08 8.97
N PRO A 521 16.16 25.12 9.73
CA PRO A 521 17.59 25.11 9.99
C PRO A 521 18.43 25.13 8.69
N GLU A 522 19.44 25.99 8.63
CA GLU A 522 20.28 26.16 7.42
C GLU A 522 20.96 24.85 6.96
N LEU A 523 21.25 23.94 7.90
CA LEU A 523 21.85 22.64 7.58
C LEU A 523 20.93 21.72 6.76
N THR A 524 19.62 21.73 7.04
CA THR A 524 18.65 20.83 6.39
C THR A 524 17.92 21.50 5.22
N ARG A 525 17.99 22.83 5.15
CA ARG A 525 17.31 23.67 4.16
C ARG A 525 17.49 23.21 2.70
N PRO A 526 18.70 22.97 2.16
CA PRO A 526 18.85 22.59 0.75
C PRO A 526 18.27 21.21 0.44
N ARG A 527 18.49 20.24 1.36
CA ARG A 527 17.99 18.87 1.21
C ARG A 527 16.46 18.85 1.17
N LEU A 528 15.83 19.57 2.10
CA LEU A 528 14.38 19.63 2.21
C LEU A 528 13.74 20.30 0.99
N LEU A 529 14.26 21.44 0.53
CA LEU A 529 13.73 22.12 -0.66
C LEU A 529 13.78 21.22 -1.90
N ASN A 530 14.94 20.59 -2.14
CA ASN A 530 15.10 19.68 -3.29
C ASN A 530 14.13 18.49 -3.21
N ALA A 531 13.97 17.88 -2.03
CA ALA A 531 13.03 16.78 -1.85
C ALA A 531 11.56 17.20 -2.05
N MET A 532 11.20 18.41 -1.61
CA MET A 532 9.87 18.98 -1.82
C MET A 532 9.57 19.24 -3.30
N GLU A 533 10.52 19.84 -4.02
CA GLU A 533 10.39 20.11 -5.45
C GLU A 533 10.29 18.82 -6.28
N GLU A 534 11.12 17.82 -5.96
CA GLU A 534 11.06 16.51 -6.60
C GLU A 534 9.71 15.86 -6.36
N MET A 535 9.26 15.79 -5.10
CA MET A 535 7.94 15.23 -4.78
C MET A 535 6.82 15.98 -5.49
N PHE A 536 6.87 17.31 -5.55
CA PHE A 536 5.88 18.12 -6.26
C PHE A 536 5.85 17.81 -7.77
N ARG A 537 7.01 17.51 -8.39
CA ARG A 537 7.09 17.10 -9.79
C ARG A 537 6.49 15.70 -10.03
N GLN A 538 6.60 14.79 -9.07
CA GLN A 538 6.12 13.42 -9.21
C GLN A 538 4.62 13.25 -8.85
N ILE A 539 4.00 14.20 -8.14
CA ILE A 539 2.68 14.02 -7.50
C ILE A 539 1.45 14.02 -8.44
N HIS A 540 1.62 13.93 -9.76
CA HIS A 540 0.54 14.20 -10.71
C HIS A 540 -0.68 13.26 -10.64
N ARG A 541 -0.60 12.04 -10.07
CA ARG A 541 -1.75 11.11 -10.05
C ARG A 541 -1.89 10.20 -8.83
N PHE A 542 -1.05 10.34 -7.80
CA PHE A 542 -0.95 9.33 -6.71
C PHE A 542 -0.95 7.89 -7.25
N GLN A 543 -0.26 7.68 -8.36
CA GLN A 543 -0.07 6.37 -8.96
C GLN A 543 1.29 5.86 -8.50
N TYR A 544 1.34 4.57 -8.18
CA TYR A 544 2.60 3.94 -7.86
C TYR A 544 3.54 4.04 -9.07
N SER A 545 4.71 4.62 -8.86
CA SER A 545 5.90 4.51 -9.71
C SER A 545 7.13 4.47 -8.81
N ARG A 546 8.25 3.94 -9.31
CA ARG A 546 9.50 3.93 -8.53
C ARG A 546 9.97 5.34 -8.20
N ASP A 547 9.99 6.23 -9.19
CA ASP A 547 10.39 7.63 -9.01
C ASP A 547 9.52 8.34 -7.97
N PHE A 548 8.21 8.05 -7.93
CA PHE A 548 7.32 8.59 -6.90
C PHE A 548 7.66 8.02 -5.51
N MET A 549 7.96 6.72 -5.40
CA MET A 549 8.33 6.10 -4.13
C MET A 549 9.71 6.53 -3.63
N ASP A 550 10.63 6.86 -4.53
CA ASP A 550 11.93 7.45 -4.18
C ASP A 550 11.75 8.90 -3.72
N ALA A 551 10.98 9.71 -4.45
CA ALA A 551 10.71 11.10 -4.08
C ALA A 551 10.00 11.24 -2.73
N ILE A 552 9.00 10.39 -2.46
CA ILE A 552 8.27 10.40 -1.18
C ILE A 552 9.15 9.94 -0.02
N PHE A 553 10.05 8.97 -0.24
CA PHE A 553 10.99 8.49 0.77
C PHE A 553 12.03 9.56 1.11
N GLU A 554 12.61 10.22 0.11
CA GLU A 554 13.57 11.31 0.33
C GLU A 554 12.93 12.51 1.03
N LEU A 555 11.67 12.83 0.71
CA LEU A 555 10.93 13.86 1.41
C LEU A 555 10.65 13.49 2.87
N ASP A 556 10.19 12.27 3.15
CA ASP A 556 9.95 11.81 4.54
C ASP A 556 11.23 11.86 5.38
N ALA A 557 12.36 11.42 4.81
CA ALA A 557 13.67 11.50 5.47
C ALA A 557 14.13 12.95 5.71
N ALA A 558 13.96 13.84 4.72
CA ALA A 558 14.31 15.25 4.89
C ALA A 558 13.42 15.97 5.90
N LEU A 559 12.14 15.59 6.01
CA LEU A 559 11.22 16.09 7.03
C LEU A 559 11.60 15.59 8.43
N GLU A 560 12.02 14.32 8.56
CA GLU A 560 12.53 13.77 9.81
C GLU A 560 13.75 14.54 10.33
N ASP A 561 14.69 14.90 9.45
CA ASP A 561 15.86 15.72 9.81
C ASP A 561 15.49 17.17 10.18
N ALA A 562 14.46 17.74 9.54
CA ALA A 562 14.10 19.14 9.71
C ALA A 562 13.24 19.41 10.96
N ILE A 563 12.53 18.41 11.48
CA ILE A 563 11.65 18.54 12.65
C ILE A 563 12.44 18.21 13.93
N SER A 564 12.64 19.21 14.79
CA SER A 564 13.43 19.08 16.04
C SER A 564 12.56 19.11 17.31
N LEU A 565 11.41 18.44 17.26
CA LEU A 565 10.43 18.40 18.36
C LEU A 565 10.36 17.03 19.04
N ASP A 566 9.80 17.01 20.25
CA ASP A 566 9.48 15.78 20.98
C ASP A 566 8.53 14.89 20.17
N GLU A 567 8.77 13.56 20.14
CA GLU A 567 7.98 12.60 19.34
C GLU A 567 6.48 12.71 19.65
N LYS A 568 6.12 12.96 20.91
CA LYS A 568 4.71 13.09 21.32
C LYS A 568 4.04 14.33 20.74
N VAL A 569 4.77 15.43 20.59
CA VAL A 569 4.27 16.67 19.97
C VAL A 569 4.06 16.45 18.47
N ILE A 570 5.02 15.80 17.82
CA ILE A 570 4.94 15.41 16.40
C ILE A 570 3.72 14.52 16.18
N ASP A 571 3.58 13.45 16.97
CA ASP A 571 2.44 12.52 16.93
C ASP A 571 1.12 13.24 17.16
N SER A 572 1.03 14.10 18.18
CA SER A 572 -0.18 14.85 18.52
C SER A 572 -0.71 15.66 17.34
N ILE A 573 0.17 16.43 16.69
CA ILE A 573 -0.18 17.26 15.54
C ILE A 573 -0.44 16.41 14.29
N GLY A 574 0.38 15.38 14.05
CA GLY A 574 0.20 14.49 12.90
C GLY A 574 -1.12 13.71 12.97
N VAL A 575 -1.47 13.22 14.16
CA VAL A 575 -2.74 12.50 14.44
C VAL A 575 -3.93 13.41 14.17
N LEU A 576 -3.89 14.66 14.63
CA LEU A 576 -4.96 15.63 14.34
C LEU A 576 -5.01 16.00 12.86
N THR A 577 -3.87 16.08 12.18
CA THR A 577 -3.81 16.27 10.73
C THR A 577 -4.56 15.14 10.03
N ILE A 578 -4.38 13.87 10.42
CA ILE A 578 -5.12 12.76 9.82
C ILE A 578 -6.59 12.72 10.26
N SER A 579 -6.86 12.92 11.55
CA SER A 579 -8.17 12.66 12.15
C SER A 579 -9.17 13.82 12.11
N SER A 580 -8.73 15.07 11.93
CA SER A 580 -9.60 16.25 11.95
C SER A 580 -9.55 17.02 10.63
N GLU A 581 -10.65 16.97 9.88
CA GLU A 581 -10.81 17.72 8.62
C GLU A 581 -10.76 19.24 8.84
N GLU A 582 -11.33 19.71 9.95
CA GLU A 582 -11.31 21.13 10.30
C GLU A 582 -9.88 21.63 10.58
N PHE A 583 -9.11 20.85 11.35
CA PHE A 583 -7.72 21.18 11.66
C PHE A 583 -6.87 21.27 10.38
N ARG A 584 -7.05 20.33 9.44
CA ARG A 584 -6.38 20.37 8.14
C ARG A 584 -6.73 21.59 7.31
N ASP A 585 -8.01 21.94 7.26
CA ASP A 585 -8.48 23.10 6.50
C ASP A 585 -7.88 24.39 7.07
N ILE A 586 -7.76 24.50 8.40
CA ILE A 586 -7.10 25.64 9.07
C ILE A 586 -5.62 25.70 8.71
N ILE A 587 -4.89 24.58 8.77
CA ILE A 587 -3.46 24.54 8.40
C ILE A 587 -3.29 24.92 6.93
N THR A 588 -4.06 24.30 6.04
CA THR A 588 -3.98 24.55 4.59
C THR A 588 -4.35 25.99 4.23
N PHE A 589 -5.33 26.58 4.93
CA PHE A 589 -5.68 27.99 4.76
C PHE A 589 -4.56 28.92 5.27
N SER A 590 -3.99 28.62 6.43
CA SER A 590 -2.89 29.38 7.04
C SER A 590 -1.60 29.28 6.22
N ALA A 591 -1.36 28.13 5.58
CA ALA A 591 -0.27 27.91 4.65
C ALA A 591 -0.31 28.86 3.45
N GLY A 592 -1.50 29.25 2.99
CA GLY A 592 -1.66 30.28 1.95
C GLY A 592 -1.34 31.70 2.42
N LYS A 593 -1.11 31.90 3.72
CA LYS A 593 -0.88 33.20 4.38
C LYS A 593 0.33 33.15 5.32
N VAL A 594 1.41 32.47 4.92
CA VAL A 594 2.61 32.24 5.76
C VAL A 594 3.12 33.53 6.40
N SER A 595 3.23 34.62 5.63
CA SER A 595 3.72 35.92 6.13
C SER A 595 2.91 36.48 7.31
N GLN A 596 1.62 36.14 7.42
CA GLN A 596 0.75 36.57 8.53
C GLN A 596 0.77 35.60 9.71
N CYS A 597 1.12 34.34 9.46
CA CYS A 597 1.03 33.26 10.44
C CYS A 597 2.38 32.85 11.02
N ILE A 598 3.51 33.29 10.44
CA ILE A 598 4.85 32.80 10.79
C ILE A 598 5.23 33.01 12.26
N ASP A 599 4.75 34.11 12.87
CA ASP A 599 4.98 34.43 14.28
C ASP A 599 3.92 33.83 15.22
N GLN A 600 2.90 33.17 14.68
CA GLN A 600 1.90 32.50 15.48
C GLN A 600 2.50 31.21 16.08
N LYS A 601 2.09 30.94 17.31
CA LYS A 601 2.44 29.73 18.05
C LYS A 601 1.20 28.87 18.21
N VAL A 602 1.34 27.59 17.88
CA VAL A 602 0.38 26.55 18.25
C VAL A 602 0.81 25.96 19.58
N GLN A 603 -0.13 25.66 20.46
CA GLN A 603 0.21 25.14 21.79
C GLN A 603 -0.30 23.71 21.93
N VAL A 604 0.55 22.80 22.36
CA VAL A 604 0.16 21.43 22.73
C VAL A 604 0.07 21.36 24.25
N ASP A 605 -1.14 21.19 24.76
CA ASP A 605 -1.44 21.11 26.19
C ASP A 605 -1.62 19.64 26.58
N PHE A 606 -0.67 19.09 27.34
CA PHE A 606 -0.77 17.73 27.84
C PHE A 606 -1.54 17.61 29.17
N ASN A 607 -1.79 18.73 29.86
CA ASN A 607 -2.58 18.74 31.09
C ASN A 607 -4.09 18.76 30.79
N ASN A 608 -4.48 19.53 29.77
CA ASN A 608 -5.79 19.46 29.16
C ASN A 608 -5.63 18.98 27.71
N PRO A 609 -5.67 17.65 27.47
CA PRO A 609 -5.14 16.99 26.28
C PRO A 609 -5.74 17.55 25.00
N ALA A 610 -5.09 18.56 24.42
CA ALA A 610 -5.58 19.28 23.27
C ALA A 610 -4.46 20.05 22.57
N VAL A 611 -4.62 20.26 21.26
CA VAL A 611 -3.85 21.24 20.50
C VAL A 611 -4.68 22.51 20.36
N VAL A 612 -4.11 23.62 20.79
CA VAL A 612 -4.73 24.96 20.74
C VAL A 612 -4.13 25.75 19.58
N VAL A 613 -4.97 26.12 18.62
CA VAL A 613 -4.59 26.89 17.45
C VAL A 613 -5.27 28.25 17.50
N LYS A 614 -4.50 29.32 17.31
CA LYS A 614 -5.04 30.65 17.07
C LYS A 614 -5.36 30.79 15.60
N THR A 615 -6.62 31.04 15.27
CA THR A 615 -7.04 31.32 13.90
C THR A 615 -6.52 32.69 13.45
N VAL A 616 -6.52 32.95 12.14
CA VAL A 616 -6.13 34.26 11.57
C VAL A 616 -6.96 35.42 12.13
N LEU A 617 -8.18 35.15 12.62
CA LEU A 617 -9.04 36.15 13.27
C LEU A 617 -8.76 36.31 14.78
N GLY A 618 -7.74 35.63 15.31
CA GLY A 618 -7.36 35.67 16.72
C GLY A 618 -8.18 34.76 17.64
N ALA A 619 -9.24 34.12 17.14
CA ALA A 619 -10.02 33.16 17.93
C ALA A 619 -9.21 31.89 18.21
N GLU A 620 -9.21 31.44 19.46
CA GLU A 620 -8.57 30.20 19.88
C GLU A 620 -9.52 29.01 19.64
N GLN A 621 -9.00 27.98 18.98
CA GLN A 621 -9.71 26.74 18.76
C GLN A 621 -8.94 25.57 19.39
N ARG A 622 -9.67 24.70 20.10
CA ARG A 622 -9.08 23.56 20.82
C ARG A 622 -9.47 22.26 20.12
N PHE A 623 -8.46 21.44 19.84
CA PHE A 623 -8.61 20.13 19.22
C PHE A 623 -8.19 19.04 20.21
N PRO A 624 -9.15 18.33 20.82
CA PRO A 624 -8.89 17.36 21.87
C PRO A 624 -8.17 16.09 21.38
N MET A 625 -7.39 15.50 22.29
CA MET A 625 -6.54 14.34 22.06
C MET A 625 -6.80 13.23 23.06
N ALA A 626 -6.71 11.99 22.61
CA ALA A 626 -6.84 10.79 23.43
C ALA A 626 -5.48 10.38 24.02
N LEU A 627 -4.84 11.25 24.82
CA LEU A 627 -3.47 11.00 25.32
C LEU A 627 -3.28 9.66 26.02
N GLY A 628 -4.28 9.19 26.79
CA GLY A 628 -4.19 7.90 27.48
C GLY A 628 -4.08 6.70 26.54
N GLU A 629 -4.62 6.82 25.32
CA GLU A 629 -4.56 5.77 24.30
C GLU A 629 -3.34 5.94 23.38
N LEU A 630 -2.99 7.19 23.05
CA LEU A 630 -1.85 7.52 22.21
C LEU A 630 -0.50 7.28 22.91
N PHE A 631 -0.46 7.51 24.23
CA PHE A 631 0.75 7.40 25.04
C PHE A 631 0.44 6.70 26.37
N PRO A 632 0.19 5.38 26.40
CA PRO A 632 -0.21 4.66 27.62
C PRO A 632 0.83 4.73 28.75
N ALA A 633 2.11 4.88 28.41
CA ALA A 633 3.21 5.03 29.36
C ALA A 633 3.36 6.47 29.93
N PHE A 634 2.55 7.42 29.46
CA PHE A 634 2.66 8.81 29.86
C PHE A 634 1.99 9.05 31.22
N THR A 635 2.80 9.21 32.26
CA THR A 635 2.36 9.50 33.64
C THR A 635 2.63 10.94 34.07
N GLY A 636 3.23 11.76 33.21
CA GLY A 636 3.80 13.05 33.54
C GLY A 636 2.86 14.25 33.33
N LYS A 637 3.15 15.35 34.03
CA LYS A 637 2.66 16.70 33.68
C LYS A 637 3.68 17.34 32.73
N GLN A 638 3.63 16.97 31.45
CA GLN A 638 4.33 17.75 30.42
C GLN A 638 3.53 19.06 30.32
N GLY A 639 4.20 20.20 30.51
CA GLY A 639 3.54 21.51 30.50
C GLY A 639 2.95 21.85 29.13
N LEU A 640 2.63 23.12 28.95
CA LEU A 640 2.27 23.67 27.65
C LEU A 640 3.54 23.72 26.77
N THR A 641 3.49 23.11 25.59
CA THR A 641 4.59 23.18 24.62
C THR A 641 4.18 24.09 23.47
N ASP A 642 4.92 25.17 23.26
CA ASP A 642 4.78 26.04 22.10
C ASP A 642 5.42 25.38 20.86
N VAL A 643 4.69 25.38 19.74
CA VAL A 643 5.12 24.87 18.44
C VAL A 643 5.04 26.02 17.44
N SER A 644 6.12 26.26 16.71
CA SER A 644 6.14 27.31 15.69
C SER A 644 5.25 26.95 14.50
N PHE A 645 4.80 27.96 13.76
CA PHE A 645 4.05 27.73 12.53
C PHE A 645 4.86 26.93 11.48
N THR A 646 6.19 27.09 11.43
CA THR A 646 7.05 26.30 10.53
C THR A 646 7.01 24.81 10.88
N GLU A 647 7.16 24.47 12.15
CA GLU A 647 7.10 23.08 12.61
C GLU A 647 5.72 22.46 12.40
N LEU A 648 4.64 23.22 12.66
CA LEU A 648 3.27 22.80 12.36
C LEU A 648 3.12 22.39 10.88
N MET A 649 3.62 23.21 9.96
CA MET A 649 3.58 22.95 8.52
C MET A 649 4.39 21.71 8.14
N LEU A 650 5.58 21.54 8.71
CA LEU A 650 6.44 20.37 8.46
C LEU A 650 5.78 19.07 8.95
N ILE A 651 5.20 19.07 10.17
CA ILE A 651 4.50 17.91 10.72
C ILE A 651 3.25 17.58 9.90
N ALA A 652 2.47 18.59 9.50
CA ALA A 652 1.29 18.40 8.66
C ALA A 652 1.67 17.81 7.29
N LEU A 653 2.74 18.32 6.67
CA LEU A 653 3.27 17.77 5.44
C LEU A 653 3.72 16.31 5.62
N LYS A 654 4.42 15.99 6.72
CA LYS A 654 4.83 14.61 7.05
C LYS A 654 3.62 13.68 7.16
N ALA A 655 2.57 14.08 7.88
CA ALA A 655 1.34 13.29 7.99
C ALA A 655 0.64 13.09 6.63
N SER A 656 0.55 14.13 5.81
CA SER A 656 0.02 14.06 4.44
C SER A 656 0.87 13.17 3.51
N VAL A 657 2.19 13.18 3.68
CA VAL A 657 3.13 12.29 2.98
C VAL A 657 2.90 10.83 3.37
N GLN A 658 2.76 10.51 4.66
CA GLN A 658 2.45 9.14 5.11
C GLN A 658 1.12 8.61 4.55
N SER A 659 0.09 9.46 4.54
CA SER A 659 -1.20 9.14 3.91
C SER A 659 -1.09 8.97 2.40
N ALA A 660 -0.28 9.78 1.71
CA ALA A 660 0.00 9.62 0.29
C ALA A 660 0.72 8.30 0.02
N PHE A 661 1.69 7.93 0.85
CA PHE A 661 2.43 6.68 0.76
C PHE A 661 1.52 5.45 0.86
N LEU A 662 0.61 5.43 1.85
CA LEU A 662 -0.38 4.35 1.96
C LEU A 662 -1.31 4.34 0.74
N LYS A 663 -1.76 5.51 0.29
CA LYS A 663 -2.67 5.64 -0.87
C LYS A 663 -2.09 5.07 -2.16
N THR A 664 -0.77 5.22 -2.36
CA THR A 664 -0.04 4.73 -3.53
C THR A 664 0.51 3.32 -3.36
N SER A 665 0.19 2.61 -2.27
CA SER A 665 0.57 1.21 -2.08
C SER A 665 0.12 0.33 -3.26
N LEU A 666 0.78 -0.81 -3.45
CA LEU A 666 0.43 -1.80 -4.47
C LEU A 666 -0.63 -2.76 -3.94
N SER A 667 -1.51 -3.24 -4.82
CA SER A 667 -2.46 -4.29 -4.43
C SER A 667 -1.74 -5.64 -4.29
N SER A 668 -1.85 -6.27 -3.12
CA SER A 668 -1.41 -7.65 -2.91
C SER A 668 -2.46 -8.69 -3.30
N LEU A 669 -3.69 -8.30 -3.63
CA LEU A 669 -4.75 -9.23 -4.02
C LEU A 669 -4.29 -10.24 -5.09
N PRO A 670 -3.60 -9.83 -6.18
CA PRO A 670 -3.13 -10.79 -7.20
C PRO A 670 -2.16 -11.83 -6.64
N LEU A 671 -1.31 -11.46 -5.68
CA LEU A 671 -0.40 -12.38 -5.02
C LEU A 671 -1.17 -13.40 -4.17
N PHE A 672 -2.09 -12.93 -3.33
CA PHE A 672 -2.90 -13.81 -2.48
C PHE A 672 -3.77 -14.74 -3.32
N GLU A 673 -4.42 -14.25 -4.38
CA GLU A 673 -5.23 -15.09 -5.28
C GLU A 673 -4.41 -16.21 -5.91
N GLN A 674 -3.18 -15.93 -6.35
CA GLN A 674 -2.31 -16.95 -6.93
C GLN A 674 -1.87 -17.95 -5.87
N VAL A 675 -1.37 -17.49 -4.72
CA VAL A 675 -0.86 -18.38 -3.65
C VAL A 675 -1.97 -19.24 -3.04
N MET A 676 -3.18 -18.70 -2.83
CA MET A 676 -4.30 -19.46 -2.27
C MET A 676 -4.84 -20.54 -3.21
N ARG A 677 -4.63 -20.39 -4.52
CA ARG A 677 -4.97 -21.43 -5.51
C ARG A 677 -3.92 -22.53 -5.62
N MET A 678 -2.73 -22.36 -5.02
CA MET A 678 -1.68 -23.36 -5.05
C MET A 678 -1.99 -24.54 -4.12
N GLN A 679 -1.47 -25.72 -4.50
CA GLN A 679 -1.32 -26.82 -3.57
C GLN A 679 -0.30 -26.44 -2.48
N ASP A 680 -0.36 -27.09 -1.32
CA ASP A 680 0.56 -26.79 -0.21
C ASP A 680 2.02 -26.95 -0.61
N VAL A 681 2.33 -27.88 -1.53
CA VAL A 681 3.65 -28.03 -2.14
C VAL A 681 3.54 -27.87 -3.66
N VAL A 682 4.30 -26.93 -4.20
CA VAL A 682 4.43 -26.64 -5.63
C VAL A 682 5.85 -26.91 -6.09
N TYR A 683 6.04 -27.16 -7.38
CA TYR A 683 7.35 -27.46 -7.95
C TYR A 683 7.89 -26.27 -8.75
N ILE A 684 9.15 -25.94 -8.51
CA ILE A 684 9.90 -24.91 -9.23
C ILE A 684 10.94 -25.58 -10.12
N SER A 685 11.05 -25.14 -11.38
CA SER A 685 11.95 -25.71 -12.38
C SER A 685 13.38 -25.15 -12.38
#